data_AF-A0A3S0JC22-F1
#
_entry.id   AF-A0A3S0JC22-F1
#
_cell.length_a   1.000
_cell.length_b   1.000
_cell.length_c   1.000
_cell.angle_alpha   90.00
_cell.angle_beta   90.00
_cell.angle_gamma   90.00
#
_symmetry.space_group_name_H-M   'P 1'
#
loop_
_entity.id
_entity.type
_entity.pdbx_description
1 polymer ?
#
loop_
_entity_poly.entity_id
_entity_poly.type
_entity_poly.pdbx_seq_one_letter_code
_entity_poly.pdbx_strand_id
1 'polypeptide(L)'
;MIRLPILLLTLLLSLTAAAQQPLTLWYNKPAEKWTDALPLGNGRLGAMVFGGVGQERLQFNETTFWTGRPRPYARPGAARYLPQIRQLLAQGKQAEAEALAAEHFMGLKDHEEGYEPQKAAWLQRIKAVGAAQAAAAPGWQPIRIPTPNGWEAAGLEGLDGAVWLRTSFELPAAWAGKDLTLSLGRIRDQDLTYVNGQLVGTDEGTTKKRRYRVPAAALKAGHNEVLIQVINYYDKGGLIGVKEQQPVFVAYPEGADPATGVALNPGWQYWVQDQNPPLTPTFQAAYQPFGDVLLDFPHAEASAYVRRLNIDRAETVTAYKHNGVPYIREYFASHPRNAIIGHLSAGLKGSLTFTARFDSPHQQRRSYRVDDHTLALAVQVRDGVLRGVSYLRVAARNGRVTVTDQQIQVEGADEVTLYLTAATNFEDYQHTAADPEKRAAAFMRGVSGQSFGKLQREHQRDFQQLFNTFAVDLGHGPNEKLLFTDERIRQFSPTADPALLALYLQYGRYLLISSSRAGGQPANLQGLWNESLTPSWGSKYTTNINLQMNYWPAELLGLSACTAPLFGLIQEAAEAGKVTAKEHYNAGGWVLHHNTDLWRGTAPINASNHGIWVTGAAWLTQPIWEHYQFTQDKTFLRRQYPVLKQASQFFLDFLVKDERTGWLISTPSNSPEHGGLVAGPTMDHQIIRELLRTTSAAAEVLGVDAELRQQLTDKARQLAPNQVGRHGQLQEWLEDKDDPKDTHRHVSHLWGVFPGTDIPWADQRLTQAARTSLLQRGDEGTGWSLAWKVNLWARLRDGNHALRILENLLAPAETGTGSERGGVYHNLFDAHPPFQIDGNFGGAAGMAEMLVQSHAGYLDLLPALPAAWPSGEVRGLRARGGFIVNLRWQAGKLSAVEIKSEAGQPCELRYGDQKLSLNTKAGKTYQFNGELRKI
;
A
#
# COMPACT_ATOMS: atom_id res chain seq x y z
N MET A 1 -5.76 -36.15 58.50
CA MET A 1 -5.54 -34.84 59.13
C MET A 1 -4.60 -34.02 58.26
N ILE A 2 -5.12 -32.88 57.77
CA ILE A 2 -4.42 -31.61 57.48
C ILE A 2 -3.19 -31.64 56.55
N ARG A 3 -3.35 -31.14 55.31
CA ARG A 3 -2.77 -29.87 54.78
C ARG A 3 -2.89 -29.79 53.25
N LEU A 4 -3.91 -29.08 52.79
CA LEU A 4 -3.97 -28.37 51.50
C LEU A 4 -4.87 -27.16 51.77
N PRO A 5 -4.36 -25.91 51.82
CA PRO A 5 -4.46 -25.03 50.64
C PRO A 5 -3.51 -23.80 50.68
N ILE A 6 -2.41 -23.76 49.92
CA ILE A 6 -1.67 -22.50 49.68
C ILE A 6 -1.07 -22.55 48.26
N LEU A 7 -1.92 -22.39 47.24
CA LEU A 7 -1.44 -21.99 45.90
C LEU A 7 -2.55 -21.38 45.02
N LEU A 8 -3.82 -21.47 45.43
CA LEU A 8 -4.95 -20.93 44.65
C LEU A 8 -5.38 -19.50 45.05
N LEU A 9 -4.81 -18.90 46.10
CA LEU A 9 -5.30 -17.62 46.64
C LEU A 9 -4.37 -16.41 46.38
N THR A 10 -3.21 -16.60 45.78
CA THR A 10 -2.27 -15.51 45.42
C THR A 10 -2.37 -15.07 43.95
N LEU A 11 -3.31 -15.62 43.17
CA LEU A 11 -3.57 -15.17 41.79
C LEU A 11 -4.70 -14.13 41.66
N LEU A 12 -5.29 -13.69 42.77
CA LEU A 12 -6.45 -12.78 42.76
C LEU A 12 -6.21 -11.38 43.33
N LEU A 13 -4.97 -11.02 43.68
CA LEU A 13 -4.64 -9.71 44.25
C LEU A 13 -3.35 -9.12 43.67
N SER A 14 -3.31 -8.97 42.36
CA SER A 14 -2.47 -7.96 41.68
C SER A 14 -2.82 -7.97 40.20
N LEU A 15 -3.74 -7.08 39.82
CA LEU A 15 -3.82 -6.35 38.55
C LEU A 15 -5.22 -5.71 38.50
N THR A 16 -5.31 -4.44 38.91
CA THR A 16 -6.17 -3.49 38.20
C THR A 16 -5.59 -3.27 36.80
N ALA A 17 -5.52 -4.33 36.01
CA ALA A 17 -5.49 -4.19 34.57
C ALA A 17 -6.94 -3.89 34.18
N ALA A 18 -7.22 -2.64 33.83
CA ALA A 18 -8.37 -2.37 32.98
C ALA A 18 -8.33 -3.42 31.85
N ALA A 19 -9.38 -4.21 31.72
CA ALA A 19 -9.47 -5.27 30.73
C ALA A 19 -9.34 -4.61 29.35
N GLN A 20 -8.12 -4.58 28.82
CA GLN A 20 -7.83 -4.04 27.51
C GLN A 20 -8.61 -4.89 26.50
N GLN A 21 -9.35 -4.23 25.60
CA GLN A 21 -10.08 -4.89 24.52
C GLN A 21 -9.18 -5.94 23.85
N PRO A 22 -9.71 -7.12 23.44
CA PRO A 22 -8.88 -8.12 22.79
C PRO A 22 -8.33 -7.55 21.47
N LEU A 23 -7.09 -7.05 21.51
CA LEU A 23 -6.34 -6.52 20.38
C LEU A 23 -5.86 -7.69 19.50
N THR A 24 -6.82 -8.37 18.88
CA THR A 24 -6.61 -9.62 18.17
C THR A 24 -7.53 -9.74 16.97
N LEU A 25 -6.95 -10.10 15.82
CA LEU A 25 -7.69 -10.60 14.67
C LEU A 25 -7.74 -12.13 14.77
N TRP A 26 -8.88 -12.77 14.58
CA TRP A 26 -9.01 -14.22 14.76
C TRP A 26 -10.10 -14.86 13.91
N TYR A 27 -9.86 -16.12 13.54
CA TYR A 27 -10.61 -16.87 12.52
C TYR A 27 -10.66 -18.36 12.87
N ASN A 28 -11.72 -19.04 12.47
CA ASN A 28 -11.95 -20.48 12.68
C ASN A 28 -11.61 -21.36 11.47
N LYS A 29 -10.99 -20.78 10.43
CA LYS A 29 -10.53 -21.52 9.26
C LYS A 29 -9.18 -21.00 8.76
N PRO A 30 -8.37 -21.84 8.10
CA PRO A 30 -7.18 -21.40 7.37
C PRO A 30 -7.48 -20.29 6.36
N ALA A 31 -6.46 -19.50 6.02
CA ALA A 31 -6.51 -18.58 4.90
C ALA A 31 -6.59 -19.36 3.57
N GLU A 32 -7.49 -18.94 2.68
CA GLU A 32 -7.61 -19.49 1.33
C GLU A 32 -6.94 -18.55 0.32
N LYS A 33 -7.08 -17.24 0.54
CA LYS A 33 -6.46 -16.17 -0.24
C LYS A 33 -5.37 -15.47 0.56
N TRP A 34 -4.49 -14.75 -0.13
CA TRP A 34 -3.48 -13.93 0.51
C TRP A 34 -4.06 -12.83 1.41
N THR A 35 -5.19 -12.25 1.02
CA THR A 35 -5.96 -11.27 1.82
C THR A 35 -6.71 -11.87 3.01
N ASP A 36 -6.68 -13.20 3.19
CA ASP A 36 -7.10 -13.85 4.43
C ASP A 36 -5.93 -14.05 5.41
N ALA A 37 -4.70 -14.09 4.90
CA ALA A 37 -3.49 -14.38 5.66
C ALA A 37 -3.12 -13.22 6.61
N LEU A 38 -2.43 -13.55 7.69
CA LEU A 38 -2.11 -12.59 8.75
C LEU A 38 -0.71 -12.01 8.56
N PRO A 39 -0.56 -10.67 8.49
CA PRO A 39 0.74 -10.05 8.29
C PRO A 39 1.57 -10.09 9.57
N LEU A 40 2.86 -10.34 9.42
CA LEU A 40 3.94 -10.11 10.37
C LEU A 40 5.02 -9.27 9.70
N GLY A 41 5.69 -8.42 10.46
CA GLY A 41 6.83 -7.66 9.94
C GLY A 41 7.67 -7.02 11.02
N ASN A 42 8.94 -6.79 10.69
CA ASN A 42 9.90 -6.12 11.57
C ASN A 42 10.49 -4.84 10.96
N GLY A 43 9.85 -4.31 9.92
CA GLY A 43 10.30 -3.16 9.13
C GLY A 43 11.30 -3.49 8.02
N ARG A 44 11.82 -4.73 7.95
CA ARG A 44 12.72 -5.19 6.89
C ARG A 44 12.27 -6.50 6.26
N LEU A 45 11.99 -7.51 7.09
CA LEU A 45 11.39 -8.78 6.71
C LEU A 45 9.91 -8.79 7.04
N GLY A 46 9.15 -9.40 6.14
CA GLY A 46 7.73 -9.63 6.26
C GLY A 46 7.32 -11.07 6.07
N ALA A 47 6.21 -11.47 6.66
CA ALA A 47 5.51 -12.67 6.24
C ALA A 47 3.99 -12.51 6.29
N MET A 48 3.30 -13.24 5.42
CA MET A 48 1.87 -13.48 5.44
C MET A 48 1.64 -14.93 5.86
N VAL A 49 1.00 -15.12 7.01
CA VAL A 49 0.80 -16.44 7.65
C VAL A 49 -0.57 -17.00 7.32
N PHE A 50 -0.62 -18.14 6.63
CA PHE A 50 -1.88 -18.72 6.13
C PHE A 50 -2.60 -19.58 7.17
N GLY A 51 -1.88 -20.27 8.04
CA GLY A 51 -2.46 -21.13 9.08
C GLY A 51 -2.97 -22.48 8.56
N GLY A 52 -2.56 -22.97 7.39
CA GLY A 52 -3.09 -24.22 6.83
C GLY A 52 -2.78 -25.48 7.65
N VAL A 53 -3.68 -26.47 7.66
CA VAL A 53 -3.58 -27.68 8.52
C VAL A 53 -2.58 -28.68 7.93
N GLY A 54 -2.85 -29.17 6.71
CA GLY A 54 -1.97 -30.11 6.01
C GLY A 54 -0.76 -29.43 5.37
N GLN A 55 -0.89 -28.16 4.97
CA GLN A 55 0.22 -27.36 4.47
C GLN A 55 0.14 -25.96 5.09
N GLU A 56 1.15 -25.57 5.86
CA GLU A 56 1.35 -24.16 6.24
C GLU A 56 2.09 -23.42 5.14
N ARG A 57 1.73 -22.16 4.91
CA ARG A 57 2.40 -21.26 3.97
C ARG A 57 2.77 -19.96 4.68
N LEU A 58 4.05 -19.63 4.65
CA LEU A 58 4.57 -18.32 5.05
C LEU A 58 5.13 -17.65 3.79
N GLN A 59 4.30 -16.86 3.12
CA GLN A 59 4.78 -16.01 2.01
C GLN A 59 5.59 -14.87 2.64
N PHE A 60 6.85 -14.67 2.25
CA PHE A 60 7.73 -13.71 2.87
C PHE A 60 8.39 -12.73 1.89
N ASN A 61 8.76 -11.57 2.44
CA ASN A 61 9.33 -10.44 1.71
C ASN A 61 10.58 -9.88 2.39
N GLU A 62 11.41 -9.20 1.61
CA GLU A 62 12.55 -8.39 2.06
C GLU A 62 12.43 -7.02 1.39
N THR A 63 12.39 -5.96 2.19
CA THR A 63 12.01 -4.59 1.79
C THR A 63 12.85 -3.98 0.65
N THR A 64 14.04 -4.50 0.37
CA THR A 64 14.97 -4.04 -0.67
C THR A 64 14.96 -4.91 -1.93
N PHE A 65 14.06 -5.89 -2.06
CA PHE A 65 13.99 -6.74 -3.24
C PHE A 65 13.05 -6.17 -4.32
N TRP A 66 13.62 -5.55 -5.36
CA TRP A 66 12.90 -4.82 -6.42
C TRP A 66 13.45 -5.16 -7.82
N THR A 67 12.69 -4.86 -8.87
CA THR A 67 13.20 -4.88 -10.26
C THR A 67 14.14 -3.70 -10.53
N GLY A 68 14.72 -3.65 -11.73
CA GLY A 68 15.51 -2.50 -12.19
C GLY A 68 16.94 -2.45 -11.66
N ARG A 69 17.54 -1.26 -11.76
CA ARG A 69 18.95 -0.95 -11.47
C ARG A 69 19.17 0.55 -11.27
N PRO A 70 20.29 0.97 -10.65
CA PRO A 70 20.74 2.35 -10.72
C PRO A 70 20.88 2.81 -12.18
N ARG A 71 20.24 3.93 -12.54
CA ARG A 71 20.24 4.48 -13.91
C ARG A 71 19.87 5.97 -13.92
N PRO A 72 20.15 6.71 -15.01
CA PRO A 72 19.57 8.04 -15.21
C PRO A 72 18.06 7.96 -15.44
N TYR A 73 17.31 8.81 -14.75
CA TYR A 73 15.85 8.99 -14.93
C TYR A 73 15.49 10.29 -15.66
N ALA A 74 16.27 11.35 -15.43
CA ALA A 74 16.04 12.65 -16.06
C ALA A 74 16.38 12.58 -17.56
N ARG A 75 15.61 13.30 -18.38
CA ARG A 75 15.83 13.43 -19.83
C ARG A 75 16.68 14.67 -20.08
N PRO A 76 17.92 14.53 -20.57
CA PRO A 76 18.78 15.68 -20.79
C PRO A 76 18.16 16.71 -21.74
N GLY A 77 18.21 17.99 -21.36
CA GLY A 77 17.73 19.08 -22.20
C GLY A 77 16.20 19.24 -22.31
N ALA A 78 15.40 18.51 -21.53
CA ALA A 78 13.94 18.67 -21.49
C ALA A 78 13.49 20.12 -21.21
N ALA A 79 14.27 20.88 -20.41
CA ALA A 79 14.01 22.28 -20.09
C ALA A 79 13.89 23.21 -21.32
N ARG A 80 14.44 22.85 -22.48
CA ARG A 80 14.32 23.65 -23.72
C ARG A 80 12.88 23.76 -24.22
N TYR A 81 12.03 22.79 -23.88
CA TYR A 81 10.63 22.75 -24.30
C TYR A 81 9.67 23.41 -23.30
N LEU A 82 10.13 23.67 -22.08
CA LEU A 82 9.31 24.27 -21.01
C LEU A 82 8.65 25.61 -21.43
N PRO A 83 9.34 26.57 -22.09
CA PRO A 83 8.71 27.81 -22.53
C PRO A 83 7.56 27.58 -23.51
N GLN A 84 7.72 26.66 -24.46
CA GLN A 84 6.70 26.36 -25.46
C GLN A 84 5.49 25.64 -24.83
N ILE A 85 5.72 24.70 -23.89
CA ILE A 85 4.64 24.05 -23.14
C ILE A 85 3.83 25.10 -22.37
N ARG A 86 4.50 26.03 -21.67
CA ARG A 86 3.83 27.14 -20.95
C ARG A 86 3.04 28.04 -21.89
N GLN A 87 3.60 28.38 -23.06
CA GLN A 87 2.93 29.18 -24.07
C GLN A 87 1.66 28.50 -24.60
N LEU A 88 1.71 27.19 -24.88
CA LEU A 88 0.55 26.43 -25.34
C LEU A 88 -0.57 26.39 -24.29
N LEU A 89 -0.21 26.18 -23.01
CA LEU A 89 -1.19 26.23 -21.91
C LEU A 89 -1.81 27.62 -21.76
N ALA A 90 -1.02 28.68 -21.85
CA ALA A 90 -1.52 30.06 -21.80
C ALA A 90 -2.48 30.39 -22.97
N GLN A 91 -2.31 29.73 -24.12
CA GLN A 91 -3.20 29.84 -25.29
C GLN A 91 -4.43 28.91 -25.22
N GLY A 92 -4.60 28.13 -24.15
CA GLY A 92 -5.68 27.14 -24.00
C GLY A 92 -5.48 25.87 -24.84
N LYS A 93 -4.30 25.66 -25.43
CA LYS A 93 -3.98 24.52 -26.30
C LYS A 93 -3.44 23.33 -25.50
N GLN A 94 -4.26 22.84 -24.57
CA GLN A 94 -3.87 21.80 -23.61
C GLN A 94 -3.38 20.51 -24.30
N ALA A 95 -4.11 19.99 -25.29
CA ALA A 95 -3.74 18.75 -25.98
C ALA A 95 -2.39 18.84 -26.70
N GLU A 96 -2.07 20.00 -27.27
CA GLU A 96 -0.79 20.25 -27.94
C GLU A 96 0.36 20.34 -26.92
N ALA A 97 0.10 20.96 -25.76
CA ALA A 97 1.05 20.99 -24.65
C ALA A 97 1.33 19.58 -24.11
N GLU A 98 0.28 18.76 -23.94
CA GLU A 98 0.39 17.38 -23.50
C GLU A 98 1.18 16.51 -24.49
N ALA A 99 0.94 16.67 -25.80
CA ALA A 99 1.67 15.94 -26.84
C ALA A 99 3.16 16.32 -26.85
N LEU A 100 3.47 17.62 -26.81
CA LEU A 100 4.86 18.11 -26.76
C LEU A 100 5.58 17.62 -25.50
N ALA A 101 4.89 17.65 -24.36
CA ALA A 101 5.42 17.18 -23.09
C ALA A 101 5.62 15.65 -23.07
N ALA A 102 4.71 14.89 -23.68
CA ALA A 102 4.84 13.43 -23.81
C ALA A 102 6.11 13.05 -24.59
N GLU A 103 6.43 13.80 -25.64
CA GLU A 103 7.58 13.53 -26.51
C GLU A 103 8.92 13.94 -25.88
N HIS A 104 8.96 15.09 -25.19
CA HIS A 104 10.23 15.72 -24.83
C HIS A 104 10.43 16.00 -23.34
N PHE A 105 9.41 15.82 -22.51
CA PHE A 105 9.42 16.24 -21.12
C PHE A 105 9.20 15.08 -20.12
N MET A 106 8.80 13.91 -20.60
CA MET A 106 8.72 12.71 -19.75
C MET A 106 10.13 12.19 -19.38
N GLY A 107 10.23 11.47 -18.27
CA GLY A 107 11.44 10.78 -17.86
C GLY A 107 11.94 9.75 -18.88
N LEU A 108 13.15 9.25 -18.69
CA LEU A 108 13.69 8.15 -19.48
C LEU A 108 13.10 6.82 -19.00
N LYS A 109 12.63 5.99 -19.93
CA LYS A 109 12.29 4.60 -19.63
C LYS A 109 13.56 3.74 -19.69
N ASP A 110 13.63 2.74 -18.83
CA ASP A 110 14.61 1.68 -18.99
C ASP A 110 14.29 0.89 -20.25
N HIS A 111 15.31 0.33 -20.92
CA HIS A 111 15.16 -0.49 -22.14
C HIS A 111 14.47 0.19 -23.34
N GLU A 112 14.33 1.53 -23.37
CA GLU A 112 13.67 2.25 -24.47
C GLU A 112 14.43 2.16 -25.80
N GLU A 113 15.76 2.26 -25.75
CA GLU A 113 16.60 2.27 -26.94
C GLU A 113 16.58 0.92 -27.67
N GLY A 114 16.19 0.95 -28.95
CA GLY A 114 16.14 -0.25 -29.80
C GLY A 114 14.97 -1.19 -29.52
N TYR A 115 14.04 -0.85 -28.62
CA TYR A 115 12.89 -1.70 -28.28
C TYR A 115 11.96 -1.96 -29.47
N GLU A 116 11.52 -0.92 -30.19
CA GLU A 116 10.53 -1.08 -31.27
C GLU A 116 10.98 -2.04 -32.39
N PRO A 117 12.22 -1.95 -32.92
CA PRO A 117 12.73 -2.95 -33.87
C PRO A 117 12.78 -4.37 -33.29
N GLN A 118 13.19 -4.52 -32.02
CA GLN A 118 13.25 -5.83 -31.36
C GLN A 118 11.85 -6.43 -31.18
N LYS A 119 10.88 -5.62 -30.73
CA LYS A 119 9.47 -6.00 -30.60
C LYS A 119 8.90 -6.44 -31.95
N ALA A 120 9.14 -5.67 -33.01
CA ALA A 120 8.65 -6.00 -34.35
C ALA A 120 9.23 -7.33 -34.87
N ALA A 121 10.54 -7.53 -34.73
CA ALA A 121 11.20 -8.78 -35.15
C ALA A 121 10.73 -9.99 -34.33
N TRP A 122 10.57 -9.82 -33.01
CA TRP A 122 10.00 -10.85 -32.13
C TRP A 122 8.57 -11.19 -32.56
N LEU A 123 7.70 -10.19 -32.71
CA LEU A 123 6.31 -10.38 -33.14
C LEU A 123 6.19 -11.10 -34.48
N GLN A 124 7.02 -10.75 -35.46
CA GLN A 124 7.04 -11.43 -36.75
C GLN A 124 7.35 -12.92 -36.59
N ARG A 125 8.34 -13.26 -35.76
CA ARG A 125 8.70 -14.66 -35.47
C ARG A 125 7.56 -15.38 -34.76
N ILE A 126 6.94 -14.76 -33.77
CA ILE A 126 5.90 -15.40 -32.96
C ILE A 126 4.63 -15.62 -33.80
N LYS A 127 4.21 -14.63 -34.59
CA LYS A 127 3.01 -14.72 -35.45
C LYS A 127 3.20 -15.63 -36.66
N ALA A 128 4.43 -16.03 -37.00
CA ALA A 128 4.70 -16.99 -38.06
C ALA A 128 4.26 -18.43 -37.71
N VAL A 129 4.10 -18.74 -36.43
CA VAL A 129 3.51 -20.02 -35.99
C VAL A 129 2.01 -19.97 -36.26
N GLY A 130 1.55 -20.71 -37.26
CA GLY A 130 0.14 -20.80 -37.63
C GLY A 130 -0.65 -21.81 -36.78
N ALA A 131 -1.99 -21.73 -36.86
CA ALA A 131 -2.89 -22.59 -36.10
C ALA A 131 -2.62 -24.10 -36.27
N ALA A 132 -2.28 -24.56 -37.48
CA ALA A 132 -1.97 -25.98 -37.73
C ALA A 132 -0.71 -26.43 -36.97
N GLN A 133 0.32 -25.59 -36.91
CA GLN A 133 1.55 -25.89 -36.17
C GLN A 133 1.29 -25.87 -34.66
N ALA A 134 0.51 -24.91 -34.17
CA ALA A 134 0.14 -24.84 -32.76
C ALA A 134 -0.72 -26.05 -32.32
N ALA A 135 -1.70 -26.45 -33.14
CA ALA A 135 -2.55 -27.62 -32.87
C ALA A 135 -1.74 -28.92 -32.79
N ALA A 136 -0.68 -29.03 -33.58
CA ALA A 136 0.24 -30.18 -33.58
C ALA A 136 1.33 -30.10 -32.50
N ALA A 137 1.43 -28.99 -31.75
CA ALA A 137 2.45 -28.84 -30.72
C ALA A 137 2.26 -29.87 -29.59
N PRO A 138 3.33 -30.55 -29.14
CA PRO A 138 3.24 -31.44 -27.99
C PRO A 138 3.18 -30.63 -26.68
N GLY A 139 2.60 -31.23 -25.63
CA GLY A 139 2.71 -30.70 -24.27
C GLY A 139 1.66 -29.66 -23.86
N TRP A 140 0.51 -29.62 -24.52
CA TRP A 140 -0.66 -28.86 -24.06
C TRP A 140 -1.05 -29.24 -22.63
N GLN A 141 -1.19 -28.23 -21.76
CA GLN A 141 -1.54 -28.39 -20.35
C GLN A 141 -2.93 -27.83 -20.07
N PRO A 142 -3.70 -28.37 -19.11
CA PRO A 142 -4.98 -27.78 -18.72
C PRO A 142 -4.77 -26.41 -18.05
N ILE A 143 -5.71 -25.48 -18.28
CA ILE A 143 -5.76 -24.19 -17.59
C ILE A 143 -7.20 -23.89 -17.15
N ARG A 144 -7.37 -23.28 -15.98
CA ARG A 144 -8.67 -22.82 -15.51
C ARG A 144 -8.94 -21.42 -16.07
N ILE A 145 -9.99 -21.30 -16.86
CA ILE A 145 -10.56 -20.04 -17.35
C ILE A 145 -11.96 -19.94 -16.75
N PRO A 146 -12.38 -18.78 -16.24
CA PRO A 146 -11.76 -17.48 -16.43
C PRO A 146 -10.55 -17.17 -15.54
N THR A 147 -9.74 -16.24 -16.02
CA THR A 147 -8.61 -15.63 -15.31
C THR A 147 -8.90 -14.14 -15.06
N PRO A 148 -9.74 -13.77 -14.07
CA PRO A 148 -10.27 -12.41 -13.93
C PRO A 148 -9.20 -11.32 -13.79
N ASN A 149 -8.04 -11.70 -13.25
CA ASN A 149 -6.90 -10.83 -12.98
C ASN A 149 -5.64 -11.34 -13.69
N GLY A 150 -5.79 -11.99 -14.84
CA GLY A 150 -4.69 -12.57 -15.62
C GLY A 150 -4.39 -14.02 -15.29
N TRP A 151 -3.65 -14.71 -16.17
CA TRP A 151 -3.32 -16.13 -16.06
C TRP A 151 -2.35 -16.47 -14.92
N GLU A 152 -1.81 -15.44 -14.27
CA GLU A 152 -1.00 -15.57 -13.06
C GLU A 152 -1.83 -16.25 -11.97
N ALA A 153 -3.12 -15.89 -11.86
CA ALA A 153 -4.07 -16.55 -10.97
C ALA A 153 -4.36 -18.02 -11.34
N ALA A 154 -3.97 -18.47 -12.54
CA ALA A 154 -4.07 -19.85 -13.00
C ALA A 154 -2.71 -20.59 -12.98
N GLY A 155 -1.69 -20.02 -12.32
CA GLY A 155 -0.38 -20.65 -12.11
C GLY A 155 0.69 -20.27 -13.14
N LEU A 156 0.44 -19.27 -13.99
CA LEU A 156 1.41 -18.73 -14.96
C LEU A 156 2.06 -17.42 -14.46
N GLU A 157 2.55 -17.42 -13.22
CA GLU A 157 3.12 -16.23 -12.57
C GLU A 157 4.34 -15.68 -13.35
N GLY A 158 4.32 -14.38 -13.63
CA GLY A 158 5.42 -13.67 -14.32
C GLY A 158 5.67 -14.11 -15.76
N LEU A 159 4.68 -14.78 -16.39
CA LEU A 159 4.78 -15.20 -17.78
C LEU A 159 4.44 -14.03 -18.70
N ASP A 160 5.47 -13.52 -19.36
CA ASP A 160 5.38 -12.65 -20.53
C ASP A 160 5.77 -13.43 -21.78
N GLY A 161 5.13 -13.14 -22.91
CA GLY A 161 5.43 -13.77 -24.19
C GLY A 161 4.19 -14.23 -24.95
N ALA A 162 4.29 -15.40 -25.57
CA ALA A 162 3.26 -15.92 -26.46
C ALA A 162 2.72 -17.27 -25.95
N VAL A 163 1.42 -17.31 -25.69
CA VAL A 163 0.72 -18.49 -25.19
C VAL A 163 -0.44 -18.80 -26.11
N TRP A 164 -0.51 -20.04 -26.57
CA TRP A 164 -1.68 -20.55 -27.26
C TRP A 164 -2.68 -21.10 -26.26
N LEU A 165 -3.95 -20.79 -26.45
CA LEU A 165 -5.08 -21.37 -25.73
C LEU A 165 -5.92 -22.19 -26.71
N ARG A 166 -6.49 -23.30 -26.22
CA ARG A 166 -7.35 -24.19 -27.00
C ARG A 166 -8.62 -24.49 -26.23
N THR A 167 -9.75 -24.42 -26.93
CA THR A 167 -11.08 -24.85 -26.47
C THR A 167 -11.93 -25.26 -27.67
N SER A 168 -13.22 -25.51 -27.47
CA SER A 168 -14.18 -25.84 -28.52
C SER A 168 -15.59 -25.37 -28.19
N PHE A 169 -16.49 -25.47 -29.15
CA PHE A 169 -17.94 -25.42 -28.91
C PHE A 169 -18.68 -26.35 -29.87
N GLU A 170 -19.89 -26.74 -29.50
CA GLU A 170 -20.77 -27.54 -30.35
C GLU A 170 -21.75 -26.61 -31.08
N LEU A 171 -21.72 -26.63 -32.42
CA LEU A 171 -22.63 -25.87 -33.27
C LEU A 171 -24.01 -26.53 -33.28
N PRO A 172 -25.06 -25.85 -32.78
CA PRO A 172 -26.42 -26.37 -32.87
C PRO A 172 -26.83 -26.54 -34.33
N ALA A 173 -27.52 -27.64 -34.65
CA ALA A 173 -27.99 -27.91 -36.01
C ALA A 173 -28.85 -26.76 -36.60
N ALA A 174 -29.61 -26.07 -35.75
CA ALA A 174 -30.42 -24.91 -36.13
C ALA A 174 -29.61 -23.67 -36.58
N TRP A 175 -28.29 -23.68 -36.37
CA TRP A 175 -27.37 -22.62 -36.74
C TRP A 175 -26.50 -22.98 -37.96
N ALA A 176 -26.70 -24.16 -38.54
CA ALA A 176 -26.00 -24.56 -39.75
C ALA A 176 -26.19 -23.52 -40.87
N GLY A 177 -25.09 -23.11 -41.52
CA GLY A 177 -25.09 -22.11 -42.59
C GLY A 177 -25.22 -20.66 -42.13
N LYS A 178 -25.26 -20.38 -40.82
CA LYS A 178 -25.27 -19.01 -40.28
C LYS A 178 -23.87 -18.57 -39.88
N ASP A 179 -23.58 -17.29 -40.07
CA ASP A 179 -22.43 -16.65 -39.44
C ASP A 179 -22.67 -16.53 -37.93
N LEU A 180 -21.59 -16.64 -37.15
CA LEU A 180 -21.63 -16.47 -35.71
C LEU A 180 -20.78 -15.29 -35.27
N THR A 181 -21.07 -14.76 -34.08
CA THR A 181 -20.13 -13.97 -33.29
C THR A 181 -19.51 -14.86 -32.21
N LEU A 182 -18.18 -14.85 -32.11
CA LEU A 182 -17.42 -15.43 -31.00
C LEU A 182 -17.03 -14.32 -30.02
N SER A 183 -17.57 -14.38 -28.79
CA SER A 183 -17.30 -13.42 -27.71
C SER A 183 -16.29 -13.99 -26.72
N LEU A 184 -15.10 -13.38 -26.63
CA LEU A 184 -14.01 -13.81 -25.74
C LEU A 184 -13.75 -12.84 -24.58
N GLY A 185 -14.55 -11.77 -24.49
CA GLY A 185 -14.34 -10.71 -23.51
C GLY A 185 -13.07 -9.91 -23.78
N ARG A 186 -12.30 -9.55 -22.75
CA ARG A 186 -11.03 -8.81 -22.88
C ARG A 186 -9.83 -9.75 -22.83
N ILE A 187 -8.82 -9.48 -23.65
CA ILE A 187 -7.57 -10.25 -23.74
C ILE A 187 -6.38 -9.29 -23.61
N ARG A 188 -5.33 -9.69 -22.88
CA ARG A 188 -4.08 -8.94 -22.75
C ARG A 188 -2.93 -9.59 -23.52
N ASP A 189 -2.14 -8.87 -24.32
CA ASP A 189 -2.35 -7.51 -24.87
C ASP A 189 -2.90 -7.57 -26.30
N GLN A 190 -2.48 -8.58 -27.05
CA GLN A 190 -2.90 -8.84 -28.41
C GLN A 190 -3.32 -10.31 -28.56
N ASP A 191 -4.26 -10.58 -29.46
CA ASP A 191 -4.63 -11.93 -29.82
C ASP A 191 -4.71 -12.19 -31.32
N LEU A 192 -4.50 -13.45 -31.71
CA LEU A 192 -4.90 -14.00 -32.99
C LEU A 192 -5.83 -15.20 -32.72
N THR A 193 -7.08 -15.09 -33.14
CA THR A 193 -8.13 -16.07 -32.86
C THR A 193 -8.49 -16.84 -34.13
N TYR A 194 -8.50 -18.16 -34.02
CA TYR A 194 -8.76 -19.10 -35.09
C TYR A 194 -9.94 -20.01 -34.75
N VAL A 195 -10.78 -20.32 -35.75
CA VAL A 195 -11.81 -21.36 -35.67
C VAL A 195 -11.54 -22.39 -36.75
N ASN A 196 -11.43 -23.66 -36.36
CA ASN A 196 -11.09 -24.77 -37.26
C ASN A 196 -9.85 -24.51 -38.15
N GLY A 197 -8.86 -23.79 -37.62
CA GLY A 197 -7.62 -23.43 -38.32
C GLY A 197 -7.68 -22.15 -39.17
N GLN A 198 -8.86 -21.56 -39.37
CA GLN A 198 -9.01 -20.28 -40.10
C GLN A 198 -8.94 -19.09 -39.13
N LEU A 199 -8.13 -18.08 -39.44
CA LEU A 199 -8.07 -16.83 -38.67
C LEU A 199 -9.41 -16.08 -38.81
N VAL A 200 -10.09 -15.83 -37.69
CA VAL A 200 -11.38 -15.13 -37.65
C VAL A 200 -11.26 -13.73 -37.05
N GLY A 201 -10.19 -13.44 -36.32
CA GLY A 201 -10.01 -12.14 -35.70
C GLY A 201 -8.63 -11.92 -35.10
N THR A 202 -8.24 -10.66 -35.02
CA THR A 202 -7.07 -10.19 -34.28
C THR A 202 -7.33 -8.76 -33.83
N ASP A 203 -6.92 -8.44 -32.61
CA ASP A 203 -6.99 -7.08 -32.11
C ASP A 203 -5.95 -6.87 -31.00
N GLU A 204 -5.61 -5.61 -30.74
CA GLU A 204 -4.61 -5.19 -29.75
C GLU A 204 -5.21 -4.16 -28.79
N GLY A 205 -4.81 -4.26 -27.54
CA GLY A 205 -5.20 -3.38 -26.45
C GLY A 205 -6.02 -4.09 -25.37
N THR A 206 -5.82 -3.69 -24.13
CA THR A 206 -6.38 -4.36 -22.94
C THR A 206 -7.82 -3.93 -22.60
N THR A 207 -8.31 -2.85 -23.22
CA THR A 207 -9.65 -2.30 -22.98
C THR A 207 -10.69 -2.80 -23.98
N LYS A 208 -10.26 -3.27 -25.15
CA LYS A 208 -11.16 -3.70 -26.22
C LYS A 208 -11.78 -5.07 -25.93
N LYS A 209 -13.07 -5.20 -26.22
CA LYS A 209 -13.80 -6.46 -26.11
C LYS A 209 -13.65 -7.23 -27.42
N ARG A 210 -13.12 -8.44 -27.36
CA ARG A 210 -12.92 -9.34 -28.48
C ARG A 210 -14.22 -10.02 -28.84
N ARG A 211 -14.80 -9.56 -29.94
CA ARG A 211 -16.00 -10.11 -30.58
C ARG A 211 -15.69 -10.26 -32.06
N TYR A 212 -15.58 -11.49 -32.52
CA TYR A 212 -15.16 -11.77 -33.89
C TYR A 212 -16.26 -12.48 -34.66
N ARG A 213 -16.53 -12.01 -35.88
CA ARG A 213 -17.42 -12.71 -36.80
C ARG A 213 -16.73 -13.96 -37.32
N VAL A 214 -17.39 -15.10 -37.18
CA VAL A 214 -16.98 -16.40 -37.69
C VAL A 214 -17.89 -16.73 -38.89
N PRO A 215 -17.36 -16.67 -40.13
CA PRO A 215 -18.15 -16.98 -41.31
C PRO A 215 -18.67 -18.42 -41.29
N ALA A 216 -19.87 -18.66 -41.82
CA ALA A 216 -20.46 -19.99 -41.91
C ALA A 216 -19.54 -21.01 -42.60
N ALA A 217 -18.74 -20.57 -43.57
CA ALA A 217 -17.77 -21.39 -44.28
C ALA A 217 -16.60 -21.90 -43.41
N ALA A 218 -16.32 -21.25 -42.28
CA ALA A 218 -15.30 -21.67 -41.32
C ALA A 218 -15.83 -22.69 -40.30
N LEU A 219 -17.14 -22.92 -40.28
CA LEU A 219 -17.81 -23.77 -39.29
C LEU A 219 -18.03 -25.20 -39.80
N LYS A 220 -17.98 -26.14 -38.86
CA LYS A 220 -18.33 -27.55 -39.06
C LYS A 220 -19.63 -27.85 -38.31
N ALA A 221 -20.41 -28.80 -38.81
CA ALA A 221 -21.55 -29.33 -38.06
C ALA A 221 -21.04 -30.01 -36.78
N GLY A 222 -21.68 -29.73 -35.63
CA GLY A 222 -21.22 -30.24 -34.33
C GLY A 222 -19.94 -29.55 -33.86
N HIS A 223 -18.88 -30.33 -33.65
CA HIS A 223 -17.67 -29.86 -32.98
C HIS A 223 -16.88 -28.82 -33.77
N ASN A 224 -16.60 -27.67 -33.14
CA ASN A 224 -15.75 -26.61 -33.68
C ASN A 224 -14.63 -26.28 -32.71
N GLU A 225 -13.39 -26.34 -33.21
CA GLU A 225 -12.19 -26.01 -32.43
C GLU A 225 -11.90 -24.51 -32.46
N VAL A 226 -11.50 -23.97 -31.31
CA VAL A 226 -11.04 -22.58 -31.16
C VAL A 226 -9.60 -22.58 -30.65
N LEU A 227 -8.71 -21.91 -31.38
CA LEU A 227 -7.33 -21.65 -30.97
C LEU A 227 -7.11 -20.15 -30.85
N ILE A 228 -6.45 -19.72 -29.78
CA ILE A 228 -6.19 -18.30 -29.51
C ILE A 228 -4.72 -18.15 -29.17
N GLN A 229 -3.95 -17.47 -30.02
CA GLN A 229 -2.61 -17.02 -29.66
C GLN A 229 -2.74 -15.72 -28.89
N VAL A 230 -2.42 -15.73 -27.60
CA VAL A 230 -2.36 -14.55 -26.74
C VAL A 230 -0.91 -14.09 -26.64
N ILE A 231 -0.67 -12.82 -26.94
CA ILE A 231 0.64 -12.18 -26.89
C ILE A 231 0.61 -11.12 -25.78
N ASN A 232 1.41 -11.35 -24.74
CA ASN A 232 1.59 -10.47 -23.59
C ASN A 232 3.00 -9.89 -23.57
N TYR A 233 3.13 -8.57 -23.43
CA TYR A 233 4.45 -7.93 -23.45
C TYR A 233 5.03 -7.65 -22.06
N TYR A 234 4.16 -7.45 -21.07
CA TYR A 234 4.50 -7.14 -19.67
C TYR A 234 3.26 -7.27 -18.78
N ASP A 235 3.43 -7.12 -17.47
CA ASP A 235 2.33 -7.13 -16.49
C ASP A 235 1.57 -8.48 -16.52
N LYS A 236 0.23 -8.46 -16.52
CA LYS A 236 -0.60 -9.66 -16.40
C LYS A 236 -1.12 -10.09 -17.76
N GLY A 237 -1.00 -11.38 -18.10
CA GLY A 237 -1.43 -11.92 -19.40
C GLY A 237 -2.77 -12.65 -19.38
N GLY A 238 -3.30 -12.99 -20.56
CA GLY A 238 -4.43 -13.92 -20.70
C GLY A 238 -5.82 -13.32 -20.89
N LEU A 239 -6.86 -14.13 -20.65
CA LEU A 239 -8.29 -13.83 -20.89
C LEU A 239 -8.93 -13.25 -19.61
N ILE A 240 -9.13 -11.92 -19.56
CA ILE A 240 -9.52 -11.18 -18.34
C ILE A 240 -10.97 -10.63 -18.36
N GLY A 241 -11.76 -11.04 -19.36
CA GLY A 241 -13.07 -10.45 -19.70
C GLY A 241 -14.28 -10.75 -18.80
N VAL A 242 -14.14 -11.31 -17.60
CA VAL A 242 -15.32 -11.81 -16.85
C VAL A 242 -16.09 -10.82 -16.00
N LYS A 243 -15.64 -9.57 -15.93
CA LYS A 243 -16.39 -8.49 -15.25
C LYS A 243 -17.41 -7.83 -16.19
N GLU A 244 -17.98 -8.58 -17.13
CA GLU A 244 -18.96 -8.08 -18.10
C GLU A 244 -20.39 -8.45 -17.69
N GLN A 245 -21.34 -7.55 -17.95
CA GLN A 245 -22.77 -7.80 -17.72
C GLN A 245 -23.35 -8.79 -18.75
N GLN A 246 -22.71 -8.94 -19.91
CA GLN A 246 -23.08 -9.90 -20.93
C GLN A 246 -22.21 -11.16 -20.85
N PRO A 247 -22.75 -12.34 -21.19
CA PRO A 247 -21.97 -13.56 -21.26
C PRO A 247 -20.76 -13.43 -22.20
N VAL A 248 -19.61 -13.91 -21.71
CA VAL A 248 -18.35 -14.03 -22.44
C VAL A 248 -17.93 -15.50 -22.49
N PHE A 249 -17.01 -15.84 -23.39
CA PHE A 249 -16.69 -17.23 -23.74
C PHE A 249 -17.91 -17.97 -24.28
N VAL A 250 -18.59 -17.33 -25.23
CA VAL A 250 -19.78 -17.85 -25.91
C VAL A 250 -19.71 -17.63 -27.42
N ALA A 251 -20.36 -18.50 -28.19
CA ALA A 251 -20.62 -18.32 -29.61
C ALA A 251 -22.14 -18.23 -29.86
N TYR A 252 -22.59 -17.32 -30.73
CA TYR A 252 -24.01 -17.11 -31.03
C TYR A 252 -24.20 -16.61 -32.47
N PRO A 253 -25.36 -16.79 -33.12
CA PRO A 253 -25.61 -16.28 -34.46
C PRO A 253 -25.39 -14.77 -34.54
N GLU A 254 -24.77 -14.30 -35.63
CA GLU A 254 -24.47 -12.87 -35.80
C GLU A 254 -25.75 -12.01 -35.63
N GLY A 255 -25.67 -11.01 -34.75
CA GLY A 255 -26.80 -10.14 -34.40
C GLY A 255 -27.76 -10.67 -33.34
N ALA A 256 -27.58 -11.89 -32.82
CA ALA A 256 -28.38 -12.43 -31.72
C ALA A 256 -27.89 -11.94 -30.33
N ASP A 257 -28.71 -12.19 -29.30
CA ASP A 257 -28.34 -11.91 -27.91
C ASP A 257 -27.29 -12.92 -27.40
N PRO A 258 -26.12 -12.47 -26.88
CA PRO A 258 -25.11 -13.35 -26.27
C PRO A 258 -25.65 -14.29 -25.19
N ALA A 259 -26.73 -13.92 -24.50
CA ALA A 259 -27.39 -14.77 -23.49
C ALA A 259 -28.02 -16.05 -24.06
N THR A 260 -28.26 -16.08 -25.37
CA THR A 260 -28.77 -17.26 -26.10
C THR A 260 -27.66 -18.11 -26.74
N GLY A 261 -26.40 -17.71 -26.54
CA GLY A 261 -25.22 -18.36 -27.11
C GLY A 261 -24.89 -19.71 -26.48
N VAL A 262 -24.10 -20.51 -27.20
CA VAL A 262 -23.48 -21.72 -26.65
C VAL A 262 -22.18 -21.36 -25.95
N ALA A 263 -21.99 -21.85 -24.73
CA ALA A 263 -20.75 -21.66 -23.99
C ALA A 263 -19.59 -22.44 -24.64
N LEU A 264 -18.40 -21.85 -24.60
CA LEU A 264 -17.17 -22.56 -24.94
C LEU A 264 -16.91 -23.67 -23.89
N ASN A 265 -16.26 -24.74 -24.33
CA ASN A 265 -15.93 -25.87 -23.48
C ASN A 265 -15.01 -25.42 -22.32
N PRO A 266 -15.36 -25.71 -21.06
CA PRO A 266 -14.55 -25.31 -19.90
C PRO A 266 -13.22 -26.07 -19.80
N GLY A 267 -13.01 -27.14 -20.57
CA GLY A 267 -11.75 -27.89 -20.66
C GLY A 267 -10.67 -27.16 -21.46
N TRP A 268 -10.34 -25.93 -21.06
CA TRP A 268 -9.31 -25.13 -21.71
C TRP A 268 -7.93 -25.74 -21.54
N GLN A 269 -7.12 -25.65 -22.58
CA GLN A 269 -5.71 -26.01 -22.55
C GLN A 269 -4.85 -24.84 -22.99
N TYR A 270 -3.58 -24.83 -22.57
CA TYR A 270 -2.59 -23.87 -23.02
C TYR A 270 -1.29 -24.55 -23.47
N TRP A 271 -0.57 -23.88 -24.37
CA TRP A 271 0.79 -24.21 -24.77
C TRP A 271 1.61 -22.92 -24.83
N VAL A 272 2.76 -22.92 -24.15
CA VAL A 272 3.63 -21.75 -24.16
C VAL A 272 4.58 -21.84 -25.35
N GLN A 273 4.43 -20.91 -26.30
CA GLN A 273 5.26 -20.84 -27.50
C GLN A 273 6.60 -20.14 -27.22
N ASP A 274 6.58 -19.02 -26.51
CA ASP A 274 7.75 -18.19 -26.21
C ASP A 274 7.53 -17.46 -24.88
N GLN A 275 8.55 -17.40 -24.01
CA GLN A 275 8.51 -16.71 -22.70
C GLN A 275 9.51 -15.55 -22.60
N ASN A 276 10.13 -15.18 -23.71
CA ASN A 276 11.24 -14.24 -23.76
C ASN A 276 10.93 -13.11 -24.76
N PRO A 277 9.86 -12.32 -24.54
CA PRO A 277 9.66 -11.10 -25.29
C PRO A 277 10.78 -10.09 -25.01
N PRO A 278 11.05 -9.15 -25.93
CA PRO A 278 11.85 -7.97 -25.63
C PRO A 278 11.30 -7.24 -24.41
N LEU A 279 12.19 -6.75 -23.55
CA LEU A 279 11.80 -6.11 -22.30
C LEU A 279 11.04 -4.82 -22.57
N THR A 280 9.79 -4.78 -22.11
CA THR A 280 8.94 -3.60 -22.27
C THR A 280 9.57 -2.41 -21.56
N PRO A 281 9.70 -1.24 -22.22
CA PRO A 281 10.26 -0.06 -21.59
C PRO A 281 9.42 0.41 -20.41
N THR A 282 10.06 0.58 -19.25
CA THR A 282 9.39 0.96 -18.00
C THR A 282 10.03 2.19 -17.38
N PHE A 283 9.21 3.04 -16.77
CA PHE A 283 9.72 4.25 -16.12
C PHE A 283 10.37 3.98 -14.76
N GLN A 284 9.88 3.02 -13.99
CA GLN A 284 10.31 2.81 -12.60
C GLN A 284 10.12 1.35 -12.20
N ALA A 285 10.95 0.90 -11.27
CA ALA A 285 10.98 -0.45 -10.73
C ALA A 285 9.70 -0.83 -9.97
N ALA A 286 9.51 -2.13 -9.77
CA ALA A 286 8.45 -2.72 -8.97
C ALA A 286 9.03 -3.51 -7.80
N TYR A 287 8.37 -3.48 -6.65
CA TYR A 287 8.71 -4.29 -5.49
C TYR A 287 8.39 -5.77 -5.76
N GLN A 288 9.17 -6.70 -5.20
CA GLN A 288 9.06 -8.13 -5.53
C GLN A 288 8.83 -9.02 -4.29
N PRO A 289 8.07 -10.12 -4.41
CA PRO A 289 8.07 -11.20 -3.43
C PRO A 289 9.46 -11.82 -3.32
N PHE A 290 9.83 -12.28 -2.13
CA PHE A 290 11.06 -13.05 -1.97
C PHE A 290 10.79 -14.54 -2.24
N GLY A 291 9.83 -15.12 -1.52
CA GLY A 291 9.39 -16.50 -1.71
C GLY A 291 8.44 -16.96 -0.63
N ASP A 292 8.33 -18.28 -0.49
CA ASP A 292 7.44 -18.95 0.45
C ASP A 292 8.22 -19.99 1.27
N VAL A 293 7.90 -20.12 2.55
CA VAL A 293 8.21 -21.31 3.33
C VAL A 293 6.95 -22.16 3.40
N LEU A 294 7.05 -23.40 2.92
CA LEU A 294 5.96 -24.37 2.91
C LEU A 294 6.29 -25.48 3.92
N LEU A 295 5.36 -25.74 4.84
CA LEU A 295 5.49 -26.82 5.82
C LEU A 295 4.38 -27.84 5.58
N ASP A 296 4.76 -28.99 5.03
CA ASP A 296 3.86 -30.09 4.67
C ASP A 296 3.75 -31.09 5.85
N PHE A 297 2.58 -31.17 6.46
CA PHE A 297 2.24 -32.07 7.57
C PHE A 297 1.39 -33.25 7.06
N PRO A 298 1.54 -34.46 7.62
CA PRO A 298 0.69 -35.60 7.30
C PRO A 298 -0.69 -35.51 7.99
N HIS A 299 -1.33 -34.34 7.96
CA HIS A 299 -2.61 -34.05 8.61
C HIS A 299 -3.70 -33.85 7.55
N ALA A 300 -4.75 -34.67 7.59
CA ALA A 300 -5.89 -34.55 6.66
C ALA A 300 -7.04 -33.70 7.22
N GLU A 301 -7.47 -33.98 8.45
CA GLU A 301 -8.59 -33.30 9.12
C GLU A 301 -8.16 -32.65 10.43
N ALA A 302 -8.81 -31.54 10.77
CA ALA A 302 -8.61 -30.83 12.03
C ALA A 302 -9.94 -30.44 12.69
N SER A 303 -9.95 -30.45 14.02
CA SER A 303 -11.02 -29.91 14.86
C SER A 303 -10.49 -28.83 15.79
N ALA A 304 -11.39 -28.06 16.40
CA ALA A 304 -11.04 -26.96 17.31
C ALA A 304 -10.00 -25.99 16.73
N TYR A 305 -10.11 -25.72 15.41
CA TYR A 305 -9.19 -24.86 14.71
C TYR A 305 -9.39 -23.40 15.09
N VAL A 306 -8.30 -22.69 15.33
CA VAL A 306 -8.25 -21.24 15.45
C VAL A 306 -6.93 -20.72 14.92
N ARG A 307 -6.96 -19.61 14.17
CA ARG A 307 -5.78 -18.79 13.89
C ARG A 307 -6.03 -17.36 14.34
N ARG A 308 -4.99 -16.70 14.85
CA ARG A 308 -5.08 -15.33 15.35
C ARG A 308 -3.80 -14.54 15.14
N LEU A 309 -3.93 -13.24 14.97
CA LEU A 309 -2.86 -12.24 15.07
C LEU A 309 -3.12 -11.42 16.33
N ASN A 310 -2.25 -11.53 17.32
CA ASN A 310 -2.25 -10.68 18.50
C ASN A 310 -1.36 -9.45 18.21
N ILE A 311 -1.98 -8.29 18.05
CA ILE A 311 -1.26 -7.05 17.69
C ILE A 311 -0.64 -6.35 18.90
N ASP A 312 -0.98 -6.74 20.13
CA ASP A 312 -0.29 -6.30 21.36
C ASP A 312 1.10 -6.95 21.52
N ARG A 313 1.28 -8.14 20.94
CA ARG A 313 2.55 -8.87 20.97
C ARG A 313 3.25 -8.95 19.62
N ALA A 314 2.57 -8.58 18.54
CA ALA A 314 2.99 -8.81 17.16
C ALA A 314 3.33 -10.29 16.89
N GLU A 315 2.38 -11.17 17.22
CA GLU A 315 2.54 -12.62 17.12
C GLU A 315 1.31 -13.26 16.47
N THR A 316 1.53 -14.19 15.55
CA THR A 316 0.46 -15.05 15.05
C THR A 316 0.49 -16.39 15.77
N VAL A 317 -0.70 -16.93 16.07
CA VAL A 317 -0.86 -18.28 16.63
C VAL A 317 -1.86 -19.05 15.79
N THR A 318 -1.53 -20.27 15.39
CA THR A 318 -2.47 -21.25 14.85
C THR A 318 -2.54 -22.44 15.79
N ALA A 319 -3.74 -22.84 16.18
CA ALA A 319 -3.97 -24.00 17.04
C ALA A 319 -5.09 -24.88 16.46
N TYR A 320 -4.91 -26.20 16.51
CA TYR A 320 -5.90 -27.17 16.06
C TYR A 320 -5.66 -28.54 16.71
N LYS A 321 -6.62 -29.47 16.56
CA LYS A 321 -6.45 -30.87 16.94
C LYS A 321 -6.50 -31.77 15.72
N HIS A 322 -5.50 -32.64 15.59
CA HIS A 322 -5.49 -33.72 14.60
C HIS A 322 -5.40 -35.06 15.34
N ASN A 323 -6.34 -35.98 15.07
CA ASN A 323 -6.48 -37.26 15.79
C ASN A 323 -6.48 -37.11 17.33
N GLY A 324 -7.14 -36.07 17.82
CA GLY A 324 -7.23 -35.76 19.26
C GLY A 324 -5.98 -35.08 19.86
N VAL A 325 -4.85 -35.05 19.16
CA VAL A 325 -3.61 -34.39 19.61
C VAL A 325 -3.66 -32.90 19.27
N PRO A 326 -3.46 -31.99 20.24
CA PRO A 326 -3.41 -30.56 19.96
C PRO A 326 -2.06 -30.18 19.34
N TYR A 327 -2.08 -29.30 18.36
CA TYR A 327 -0.93 -28.69 17.70
C TYR A 327 -1.00 -27.18 17.82
N ILE A 328 0.13 -26.54 18.07
CA ILE A 328 0.25 -25.08 18.17
C ILE A 328 1.43 -24.63 17.33
N ARG A 329 1.22 -23.56 16.56
CA ARG A 329 2.25 -22.87 15.79
C ARG A 329 2.23 -21.39 16.14
N GLU A 330 3.38 -20.85 16.51
CA GLU A 330 3.56 -19.45 16.89
C GLU A 330 4.61 -18.82 15.98
N TYR A 331 4.34 -17.63 15.45
CA TYR A 331 5.29 -16.90 14.61
C TYR A 331 5.38 -15.43 14.99
N PHE A 332 6.58 -14.86 14.89
CA PHE A 332 6.83 -13.42 15.01
C PHE A 332 8.02 -12.97 14.15
N ALA A 333 8.03 -11.71 13.74
CA ALA A 333 9.14 -11.09 13.01
C ALA A 333 9.92 -10.17 13.98
N SER A 334 11.13 -10.58 14.36
CA SER A 334 11.94 -9.87 15.35
C SER A 334 12.79 -8.78 14.71
N HIS A 335 12.55 -7.52 15.08
CA HIS A 335 13.41 -6.38 14.67
C HIS A 335 14.82 -6.48 15.28
N PRO A 336 14.99 -6.74 16.60
CA PRO A 336 16.33 -6.85 17.21
C PRO A 336 17.22 -7.94 16.61
N ARG A 337 16.63 -8.92 15.93
CA ARG A 337 17.34 -10.10 15.39
C ARG A 337 17.29 -10.22 13.88
N ASN A 338 16.59 -9.32 13.18
CA ASN A 338 16.47 -9.34 11.72
C ASN A 338 16.02 -10.70 11.15
N ALA A 339 15.12 -11.39 11.86
CA ALA A 339 14.68 -12.75 11.54
C ALA A 339 13.18 -12.94 11.83
N ILE A 340 12.54 -13.84 11.08
CA ILE A 340 11.23 -14.39 11.40
C ILE A 340 11.44 -15.69 12.17
N ILE A 341 10.79 -15.83 13.32
CA ILE A 341 10.93 -16.96 14.23
C ILE A 341 9.60 -17.71 14.27
N GLY A 342 9.66 -19.02 14.13
CA GLY A 342 8.51 -19.92 14.29
C GLY A 342 8.73 -20.93 15.41
N HIS A 343 7.69 -21.30 16.13
CA HIS A 343 7.73 -22.39 17.10
C HIS A 343 6.52 -23.29 16.94
N LEU A 344 6.78 -24.58 16.82
CA LEU A 344 5.81 -25.62 16.57
C LEU A 344 5.86 -26.62 17.72
N SER A 345 4.71 -26.95 18.28
CA SER A 345 4.58 -27.93 19.36
C SER A 345 3.35 -28.82 19.19
N ALA A 346 3.41 -30.01 19.78
CA ALA A 346 2.31 -30.96 19.84
C ALA A 346 2.05 -31.38 21.30
N GLY A 347 0.80 -31.71 21.63
CA GLY A 347 0.41 -32.13 22.99
C GLY A 347 0.92 -33.51 23.41
N LEU A 348 1.45 -34.28 22.45
CA LEU A 348 2.09 -35.57 22.69
C LEU A 348 3.53 -35.52 22.18
N LYS A 349 4.46 -36.01 23.00
CA LYS A 349 5.87 -36.13 22.65
C LYS A 349 6.07 -36.98 21.39
N GLY A 350 7.08 -36.64 20.60
CA GLY A 350 7.42 -37.35 19.36
C GLY A 350 6.35 -37.31 18.26
N SER A 351 5.36 -36.42 18.35
CA SER A 351 4.24 -36.36 17.39
C SER A 351 4.44 -35.36 16.24
N LEU A 352 5.48 -34.52 16.30
CA LEU A 352 5.70 -33.48 15.28
C LEU A 352 6.56 -34.02 14.14
N THR A 353 5.92 -34.28 12.99
CA THR A 353 6.57 -34.71 11.74
C THR A 353 6.11 -33.82 10.59
N PHE A 354 7.04 -33.25 9.82
CA PHE A 354 6.74 -32.44 8.64
C PHE A 354 7.94 -32.30 7.71
N THR A 355 7.67 -31.86 6.49
CA THR A 355 8.69 -31.42 5.53
C THR A 355 8.61 -29.92 5.35
N ALA A 356 9.73 -29.22 5.48
CA ALA A 356 9.86 -27.80 5.15
C ALA A 356 10.61 -27.63 3.83
N ARG A 357 10.09 -26.77 2.95
CA ARG A 357 10.72 -26.43 1.67
C ARG A 357 10.49 -24.97 1.34
N PHE A 358 11.36 -24.44 0.48
CA PHE A 358 11.18 -23.14 -0.12
C PHE A 358 10.40 -23.26 -1.43
N ASP A 359 9.65 -22.20 -1.76
CA ASP A 359 9.22 -21.89 -3.11
C ASP A 359 9.44 -20.40 -3.40
N SER A 360 9.32 -19.99 -4.65
CA SER A 360 9.38 -18.58 -5.04
C SER A 360 8.79 -18.40 -6.42
N PRO A 361 8.10 -17.29 -6.73
CA PRO A 361 7.61 -17.03 -8.08
C PRO A 361 8.75 -16.72 -9.08
N HIS A 362 9.96 -16.39 -8.61
CA HIS A 362 11.10 -16.10 -9.48
C HIS A 362 11.53 -17.35 -10.26
N GLN A 363 11.73 -17.21 -11.58
CA GLN A 363 12.21 -18.29 -12.44
C GLN A 363 13.66 -18.68 -12.10
N GLN A 364 14.51 -17.69 -11.86
CA GLN A 364 15.88 -17.91 -11.41
C GLN A 364 15.91 -18.07 -9.89
N ARG A 365 15.65 -19.30 -9.44
CA ARG A 365 15.71 -19.69 -8.04
C ARG A 365 16.49 -20.99 -7.86
N ARG A 366 17.18 -21.13 -6.73
CA ARG A 366 17.89 -22.36 -6.36
C ARG A 366 17.81 -22.59 -4.86
N SER A 367 17.38 -23.78 -4.47
CA SER A 367 17.54 -24.32 -3.12
C SER A 367 18.83 -25.13 -3.00
N TYR A 368 19.47 -25.09 -1.84
CA TYR A 368 20.65 -25.91 -1.55
C TYR A 368 20.86 -26.08 -0.05
N ARG A 369 21.47 -27.20 0.34
CA ARG A 369 21.84 -27.47 1.73
C ARG A 369 23.01 -26.60 2.15
N VAL A 370 22.90 -25.97 3.32
CA VAL A 370 24.00 -25.22 3.95
C VAL A 370 24.73 -26.08 4.98
N ASP A 371 23.97 -26.75 5.86
CA ASP A 371 24.49 -27.66 6.89
C ASP A 371 23.43 -28.73 7.26
N ASP A 372 23.61 -29.44 8.38
CA ASP A 372 22.71 -30.50 8.85
C ASP A 372 21.34 -30.01 9.35
N HIS A 373 21.13 -28.69 9.41
CA HIS A 373 19.95 -28.05 9.97
C HIS A 373 19.41 -26.89 9.14
N THR A 374 20.07 -26.52 8.04
CA THR A 374 19.81 -25.26 7.33
C THR A 374 19.70 -25.48 5.83
N LEU A 375 18.57 -25.03 5.28
CA LEU A 375 18.30 -24.96 3.84
C LEU A 375 18.40 -23.50 3.39
N ALA A 376 18.95 -23.28 2.20
CA ALA A 376 18.99 -21.97 1.56
C ALA A 376 18.01 -21.86 0.39
N LEU A 377 17.57 -20.63 0.12
CA LEU A 377 16.94 -20.21 -1.13
C LEU A 377 17.72 -19.01 -1.67
N ALA A 378 18.31 -19.17 -2.86
CA ALA A 378 18.85 -18.06 -3.65
C ALA A 378 17.84 -17.69 -4.74
N VAL A 379 17.59 -16.39 -4.92
CA VAL A 379 16.68 -15.83 -5.92
C VAL A 379 17.35 -14.69 -6.68
N GLN A 380 17.03 -14.54 -7.95
CA GLN A 380 17.49 -13.45 -8.81
C GLN A 380 16.26 -12.82 -9.47
N VAL A 381 16.13 -11.48 -9.34
CA VAL A 381 15.06 -10.76 -10.01
C VAL A 381 15.29 -10.83 -11.51
N ARG A 382 14.24 -11.24 -12.24
CA ARG A 382 14.22 -11.25 -13.70
C ARG A 382 14.56 -9.86 -14.23
N ASP A 383 15.58 -9.79 -15.09
CA ASP A 383 16.03 -8.58 -15.79
C ASP A 383 16.45 -7.40 -14.86
N GLY A 384 16.65 -7.66 -13.56
CA GLY A 384 17.13 -6.70 -12.57
C GLY A 384 18.53 -7.02 -12.03
N VAL A 385 19.14 -6.08 -11.31
CA VAL A 385 20.48 -6.29 -10.70
C VAL A 385 20.42 -6.91 -9.31
N LEU A 386 19.22 -7.10 -8.75
CA LEU A 386 19.03 -7.57 -7.39
C LEU A 386 18.92 -9.09 -7.31
N ARG A 387 19.68 -9.66 -6.38
CA ARG A 387 19.64 -11.05 -5.94
C ARG A 387 19.51 -11.12 -4.43
N GLY A 388 18.88 -12.18 -3.95
CA GLY A 388 18.63 -12.42 -2.54
C GLY A 388 19.03 -13.83 -2.12
N VAL A 389 19.40 -13.97 -0.85
CA VAL A 389 19.57 -15.27 -0.20
C VAL A 389 18.78 -15.30 1.10
N SER A 390 18.02 -16.38 1.28
CA SER A 390 17.34 -16.70 2.52
C SER A 390 17.84 -18.01 3.11
N TYR A 391 17.91 -18.09 4.43
CA TYR A 391 18.20 -19.31 5.17
C TYR A 391 17.03 -19.65 6.08
N LEU A 392 16.60 -20.91 6.02
CA LEU A 392 15.69 -21.54 6.97
C LEU A 392 16.47 -22.55 7.79
N ARG A 393 16.59 -22.31 9.09
CA ARG A 393 17.19 -23.25 10.05
C ARG A 393 16.13 -23.88 10.94
N VAL A 394 16.28 -25.17 11.19
CA VAL A 394 15.40 -25.97 12.07
C VAL A 394 16.18 -26.44 13.30
N ALA A 395 15.64 -26.17 14.49
CA ALA A 395 16.09 -26.76 15.73
C ALA A 395 14.95 -27.64 16.31
N ALA A 396 15.12 -28.96 16.27
CA ALA A 396 14.17 -29.92 16.82
C ALA A 396 14.63 -30.43 18.18
N ARG A 397 13.71 -30.53 19.13
CA ARG A 397 13.95 -31.23 20.39
C ARG A 397 13.43 -32.65 20.29
N ASN A 398 14.28 -33.62 20.61
CA ASN A 398 13.96 -35.06 20.58
C ASN A 398 13.28 -35.48 19.29
N GLY A 399 14.03 -35.61 18.19
CA GLY A 399 13.53 -35.99 16.87
C GLY A 399 14.69 -36.02 15.87
N ARG A 400 14.43 -36.48 14.64
CA ARG A 400 15.43 -36.52 13.58
C ARG A 400 15.23 -35.37 12.59
N VAL A 401 16.30 -34.63 12.29
CA VAL A 401 16.33 -33.62 11.22
C VAL A 401 17.22 -34.13 10.09
N THR A 402 16.71 -34.12 8.86
CA THR A 402 17.47 -34.44 7.66
C THR A 402 17.33 -33.31 6.65
N VAL A 403 18.44 -32.77 6.18
CA VAL A 403 18.45 -31.70 5.18
C VAL A 403 19.00 -32.24 3.86
N THR A 404 18.31 -31.96 2.77
CA THR A 404 18.77 -32.17 1.40
C THR A 404 18.90 -30.82 0.69
N ASP A 405 19.30 -30.82 -0.58
CA ASP A 405 19.31 -29.58 -1.37
C ASP A 405 17.91 -29.01 -1.64
N GLN A 406 16.85 -29.76 -1.38
CA GLN A 406 15.47 -29.37 -1.70
C GLN A 406 14.61 -29.10 -0.46
N GLN A 407 14.87 -29.78 0.66
CA GLN A 407 13.97 -29.76 1.80
C GLN A 407 14.66 -30.08 3.13
N ILE A 408 13.98 -29.74 4.22
CA ILE A 408 14.28 -30.18 5.58
C ILE A 408 13.16 -31.10 6.03
N GLN A 409 13.48 -32.34 6.38
CA GLN A 409 12.55 -33.30 6.95
C GLN A 409 12.75 -33.39 8.46
N VAL A 410 11.67 -33.24 9.21
CA VAL A 410 11.63 -33.41 10.66
C VAL A 410 10.75 -34.60 10.99
N GLU A 411 11.27 -35.55 11.76
CA GLU A 411 10.55 -36.77 12.15
C GLU A 411 10.52 -36.92 13.67
N GLY A 412 9.31 -37.13 14.18
CA GLY A 412 9.06 -37.51 15.56
C GLY A 412 9.63 -36.53 16.59
N ALA A 413 9.52 -35.22 16.36
CA ALA A 413 9.97 -34.19 17.29
C ALA A 413 8.94 -33.91 18.42
N ASP A 414 9.43 -33.47 19.58
CA ASP A 414 8.57 -32.92 20.66
C ASP A 414 8.14 -31.49 20.35
N GLU A 415 9.11 -30.66 19.96
CA GLU A 415 8.94 -29.26 19.60
C GLU A 415 10.02 -28.86 18.58
N VAL A 416 9.69 -27.87 17.75
CA VAL A 416 10.61 -27.34 16.73
C VAL A 416 10.61 -25.83 16.78
N THR A 417 11.80 -25.22 16.65
CA THR A 417 11.95 -23.79 16.38
C THR A 417 12.52 -23.59 14.97
N LEU A 418 11.85 -22.74 14.20
CA LEU A 418 12.24 -22.30 12.87
C LEU A 418 12.87 -20.91 12.95
N TYR A 419 13.96 -20.71 12.22
CA TYR A 419 14.61 -19.41 12.06
C TYR A 419 14.68 -19.09 10.58
N LEU A 420 14.07 -17.99 10.15
CA LEU A 420 14.09 -17.53 8.77
C LEU A 420 14.79 -16.16 8.71
N THR A 421 15.86 -16.10 7.92
CA THR A 421 16.57 -14.85 7.62
C THR A 421 16.64 -14.66 6.11
N ALA A 422 16.65 -13.42 5.64
CA ALA A 422 16.92 -13.11 4.24
C ALA A 422 17.69 -11.79 4.12
N ALA A 423 18.46 -11.64 3.03
CA ALA A 423 19.16 -10.42 2.68
C ALA A 423 19.33 -10.33 1.15
N THR A 424 19.56 -9.11 0.65
CA THR A 424 19.85 -8.83 -0.75
C THR A 424 21.27 -8.25 -0.92
N ASN A 425 21.69 -8.09 -2.17
CA ASN A 425 22.88 -7.35 -2.55
C ASN A 425 22.69 -5.81 -2.57
N PHE A 426 21.52 -5.27 -2.21
CA PHE A 426 21.27 -3.83 -2.17
C PHE A 426 22.07 -3.15 -1.05
N GLU A 427 22.75 -2.05 -1.35
CA GLU A 427 23.45 -1.23 -0.35
C GLU A 427 22.77 0.11 -0.17
N ASP A 428 22.55 0.80 -1.29
CA ASP A 428 21.80 2.04 -1.40
C ASP A 428 21.25 2.16 -2.84
N TYR A 429 20.59 3.28 -3.15
CA TYR A 429 19.94 3.50 -4.44
C TYR A 429 20.92 3.59 -5.64
N GLN A 430 22.23 3.60 -5.40
CA GLN A 430 23.29 3.65 -6.42
C GLN A 430 24.18 2.40 -6.43
N HIS A 431 24.21 1.62 -5.34
CA HIS A 431 25.17 0.51 -5.16
C HIS A 431 24.50 -0.83 -4.83
N THR A 432 24.98 -1.90 -5.47
CA THR A 432 24.41 -3.26 -5.38
C THR A 432 25.47 -4.37 -5.29
N ALA A 433 26.65 -4.06 -4.73
CA ALA A 433 27.80 -4.97 -4.70
C ALA A 433 27.82 -5.89 -3.48
N ALA A 434 26.93 -5.69 -2.51
CA ALA A 434 26.91 -6.47 -1.29
C ALA A 434 26.72 -7.97 -1.52
N ASP A 435 27.23 -8.75 -0.57
CA ASP A 435 27.14 -10.20 -0.55
C ASP A 435 25.90 -10.65 0.25
N PRO A 436 24.82 -11.10 -0.41
CA PRO A 436 23.59 -11.51 0.28
C PRO A 436 23.81 -12.74 1.17
N GLU A 437 24.67 -13.68 0.76
CA GLU A 437 24.95 -14.90 1.55
C GLU A 437 25.61 -14.55 2.88
N LYS A 438 26.61 -13.66 2.86
CA LYS A 438 27.29 -13.22 4.09
C LYS A 438 26.36 -12.48 5.04
N ARG A 439 25.47 -11.62 4.50
CA ARG A 439 24.49 -10.87 5.29
C ARG A 439 23.44 -11.78 5.92
N ALA A 440 22.83 -12.66 5.12
CA ALA A 440 21.89 -13.65 5.64
C ALA A 440 22.54 -14.56 6.70
N ALA A 441 23.79 -14.99 6.48
CA ALA A 441 24.54 -15.80 7.43
C ALA A 441 24.80 -15.04 8.75
N ALA A 442 25.07 -13.74 8.67
CA ALA A 442 25.26 -12.91 9.87
C ALA A 442 23.99 -12.80 10.70
N PHE A 443 22.84 -12.59 10.06
CA PHE A 443 21.55 -12.62 10.76
C PHE A 443 21.28 -14.00 11.37
N MET A 444 21.55 -15.08 10.64
CA MET A 444 21.34 -16.45 11.11
C MET A 444 22.20 -16.79 12.35
N ARG A 445 23.47 -16.36 12.38
CA ARG A 445 24.33 -16.49 13.57
C ARG A 445 23.76 -15.74 14.78
N GLY A 446 23.05 -14.63 14.54
CA GLY A 446 22.40 -13.84 15.57
C GLY A 446 21.24 -14.55 16.28
N VAL A 447 20.68 -15.61 15.71
CA VAL A 447 19.53 -16.35 16.28
C VAL A 447 19.81 -17.83 16.54
N SER A 448 20.80 -18.41 15.85
CA SER A 448 21.16 -19.83 15.99
C SER A 448 21.53 -20.19 17.43
N GLY A 449 20.92 -21.26 17.95
CA GLY A 449 21.18 -21.76 19.31
C GLY A 449 20.50 -20.96 20.43
N GLN A 450 19.76 -19.91 20.13
CA GLN A 450 18.95 -19.20 21.13
C GLN A 450 17.61 -19.91 21.33
N SER A 451 17.07 -19.88 22.56
CA SER A 451 15.74 -20.45 22.81
C SER A 451 14.63 -19.54 22.30
N PHE A 452 13.52 -20.14 21.83
CA PHE A 452 12.32 -19.42 21.39
C PHE A 452 11.86 -18.38 22.43
N GLY A 453 11.69 -18.80 23.69
CA GLY A 453 11.23 -17.90 24.74
C GLY A 453 12.16 -16.72 25.02
N LYS A 454 13.47 -16.84 24.78
CA LYS A 454 14.40 -15.70 24.88
C LYS A 454 14.15 -14.70 23.75
N LEU A 455 14.11 -15.19 22.51
CA LEU A 455 13.88 -14.35 21.33
C LEU A 455 12.50 -13.69 21.35
N GLN A 456 11.49 -14.40 21.83
CA GLN A 456 10.13 -13.88 21.99
C GLN A 456 10.09 -12.72 22.99
N ARG A 457 10.73 -12.85 24.16
CA ARG A 457 10.81 -11.75 25.14
C ARG A 457 11.61 -10.56 24.62
N GLU A 458 12.65 -10.78 23.83
CA GLU A 458 13.40 -9.71 23.17
C GLU A 458 12.53 -8.97 22.14
N HIS A 459 11.80 -9.72 21.31
CA HIS A 459 10.85 -9.20 20.33
C HIS A 459 9.74 -8.38 21.00
N GLN A 460 9.01 -8.97 21.96
CA GLN A 460 7.91 -8.29 22.63
C GLN A 460 8.38 -7.02 23.33
N ARG A 461 9.55 -7.03 23.97
CA ARG A 461 10.11 -5.83 24.61
C ARG A 461 10.43 -4.72 23.62
N ASP A 462 10.98 -5.02 22.44
CA ASP A 462 11.19 -4.02 21.38
C ASP A 462 9.86 -3.49 20.85
N PHE A 463 8.95 -4.39 20.49
CA PHE A 463 7.68 -4.03 19.89
C PHE A 463 6.80 -3.20 20.85
N GLN A 464 6.66 -3.64 22.10
CA GLN A 464 5.82 -3.00 23.10
C GLN A 464 6.35 -1.64 23.57
N GLN A 465 7.65 -1.36 23.41
CA GLN A 465 8.18 0.00 23.63
C GLN A 465 7.57 1.04 22.68
N LEU A 466 7.14 0.60 21.49
CA LEU A 466 6.46 1.45 20.51
C LEU A 466 4.93 1.29 20.62
N PHE A 467 4.44 0.06 20.76
CA PHE A 467 3.00 -0.20 20.71
C PHE A 467 2.27 0.30 21.96
N ASN A 468 2.83 0.11 23.17
CA ASN A 468 2.17 0.43 24.43
C ASN A 468 2.23 1.93 24.79
N THR A 469 2.77 2.78 23.91
CA THR A 469 2.76 4.23 24.10
C THR A 469 1.38 4.84 23.89
N PHE A 470 0.42 4.07 23.39
CA PHE A 470 -0.92 4.53 23.04
C PHE A 470 -1.98 3.47 23.39
N ALA A 471 -3.12 3.92 23.89
CA ALA A 471 -4.28 3.07 24.15
C ALA A 471 -5.56 3.83 23.76
N VAL A 472 -6.57 3.11 23.29
CA VAL A 472 -7.87 3.67 22.90
C VAL A 472 -8.98 2.71 23.29
N ASP A 473 -10.06 3.28 23.82
CA ASP A 473 -11.32 2.63 24.10
C ASP A 473 -12.44 3.57 23.63
N LEU A 474 -13.20 3.12 22.63
CA LEU A 474 -14.31 3.87 22.04
C LEU A 474 -15.69 3.39 22.55
N GLY A 475 -15.67 2.52 23.56
CA GLY A 475 -16.84 1.82 24.06
C GLY A 475 -16.93 0.38 23.55
N HIS A 476 -17.99 -0.29 23.98
CA HIS A 476 -18.26 -1.70 23.74
C HIS A 476 -19.67 -1.88 23.16
N GLY A 477 -19.86 -2.92 22.37
CA GLY A 477 -21.13 -3.20 21.70
C GLY A 477 -21.42 -4.70 21.58
N PRO A 478 -22.66 -5.06 21.15
CA PRO A 478 -23.06 -6.46 21.02
C PRO A 478 -22.18 -7.25 20.03
N ASN A 479 -21.68 -6.61 18.97
CA ASN A 479 -20.93 -7.29 17.92
C ASN A 479 -19.48 -7.60 18.31
N GLU A 480 -18.93 -6.96 19.36
CA GLU A 480 -17.62 -7.33 19.92
C GLU A 480 -17.60 -8.80 20.40
N LYS A 481 -18.77 -9.35 20.77
CA LYS A 481 -18.94 -10.75 21.18
C LYS A 481 -19.04 -11.71 19.99
N LEU A 482 -19.15 -11.21 18.75
CA LEU A 482 -19.05 -12.06 17.57
C LEU A 482 -17.67 -12.70 17.56
N LEU A 483 -17.64 -14.02 17.35
CA LEU A 483 -16.45 -14.81 17.61
C LEU A 483 -15.35 -14.65 16.56
N PHE A 484 -15.56 -14.05 15.38
CA PHE A 484 -14.51 -14.01 14.36
C PHE A 484 -14.47 -12.66 13.65
N THR A 485 -13.28 -12.23 13.26
CA THR A 485 -13.04 -10.88 12.72
C THR A 485 -13.76 -10.64 11.39
N ASP A 486 -13.85 -11.65 10.53
CA ASP A 486 -14.60 -11.60 9.27
C ASP A 486 -16.12 -11.39 9.48
N GLU A 487 -16.70 -12.02 10.51
CA GLU A 487 -18.09 -11.78 10.90
C GLU A 487 -18.29 -10.36 11.46
N ARG A 488 -17.34 -9.86 12.25
CA ARG A 488 -17.37 -8.48 12.77
C ARG A 488 -17.36 -7.46 11.64
N ILE A 489 -16.52 -7.66 10.62
CA ILE A 489 -16.47 -6.79 9.42
C ILE A 489 -17.80 -6.84 8.68
N ARG A 490 -18.35 -8.03 8.44
CA ARG A 490 -19.59 -8.19 7.65
C ARG A 490 -20.81 -7.54 8.31
N GLN A 491 -20.85 -7.55 9.63
CA GLN A 491 -21.95 -7.00 10.43
C GLN A 491 -21.58 -5.67 11.08
N PHE A 492 -20.50 -5.02 10.62
CA PHE A 492 -19.99 -3.81 11.25
C PHE A 492 -21.02 -2.68 11.19
N SER A 493 -21.23 -2.04 12.33
CA SER A 493 -21.73 -0.69 12.41
C SER A 493 -21.05 0.03 13.58
N PRO A 494 -20.84 1.35 13.51
CA PRO A 494 -20.14 2.09 14.55
C PRO A 494 -20.77 1.98 15.95
N THR A 495 -22.09 1.80 16.03
CA THR A 495 -22.82 1.69 17.31
C THR A 495 -22.83 0.25 17.85
N ALA A 496 -22.82 -0.76 16.97
CA ALA A 496 -22.84 -2.16 17.37
C ALA A 496 -21.44 -2.71 17.69
N ASP A 497 -20.37 -2.15 17.09
CA ASP A 497 -19.00 -2.59 17.29
C ASP A 497 -17.94 -1.45 17.36
N PRO A 498 -18.04 -0.50 18.30
CA PRO A 498 -17.01 0.52 18.49
C PRO A 498 -15.62 -0.06 18.82
N ALA A 499 -15.56 -1.29 19.36
CA ALA A 499 -14.32 -2.01 19.59
C ALA A 499 -13.59 -2.42 18.28
N LEU A 500 -14.30 -2.59 17.16
CA LEU A 500 -13.66 -2.87 15.87
C LEU A 500 -12.94 -1.63 15.34
N LEU A 501 -13.51 -0.44 15.56
CA LEU A 501 -12.84 0.83 15.26
C LEU A 501 -11.57 1.00 16.09
N ALA A 502 -11.63 0.72 17.39
CA ALA A 502 -10.44 0.75 18.26
C ALA A 502 -9.37 -0.26 17.80
N LEU A 503 -9.78 -1.48 17.41
CA LEU A 503 -8.89 -2.48 16.83
C LEU A 503 -8.27 -1.98 15.51
N TYR A 504 -9.06 -1.38 14.61
CA TYR A 504 -8.60 -0.85 13.32
C TYR A 504 -7.57 0.27 13.49
N LEU A 505 -7.79 1.20 14.43
CA LEU A 505 -6.81 2.25 14.75
C LEU A 505 -5.50 1.64 15.24
N GLN A 506 -5.57 0.71 16.20
CA GLN A 506 -4.38 -0.01 16.69
C GLN A 506 -3.72 -0.86 15.61
N TYR A 507 -4.51 -1.36 14.64
CA TYR A 507 -3.98 -2.11 13.50
C TYR A 507 -3.16 -1.19 12.58
N GLY A 508 -3.60 0.04 12.31
CA GLY A 508 -2.78 1.03 11.60
C GLY A 508 -1.43 1.30 12.29
N ARG A 509 -1.40 1.36 13.63
CA ARG A 509 -0.15 1.47 14.40
C ARG A 509 0.73 0.23 14.25
N TYR A 510 0.13 -0.95 14.43
CA TYR A 510 0.80 -2.24 14.26
C TYR A 510 1.46 -2.34 12.88
N LEU A 511 0.73 -2.03 11.82
CA LEU A 511 1.21 -2.10 10.44
C LEU A 511 2.41 -1.17 10.21
N LEU A 512 2.42 0.04 10.80
CA LEU A 512 3.53 0.97 10.63
C LEU A 512 4.78 0.49 11.39
N ILE A 513 4.62 0.01 12.62
CA ILE A 513 5.72 -0.59 13.40
C ILE A 513 6.29 -1.80 12.65
N SER A 514 5.44 -2.60 12.02
CA SER A 514 5.84 -3.79 11.29
C SER A 514 6.42 -3.52 9.92
N SER A 515 6.20 -2.34 9.31
CA SER A 515 6.64 -2.01 7.94
C SER A 515 7.71 -0.94 7.81
N SER A 516 7.90 -0.09 8.82
CA SER A 516 8.84 1.03 8.73
C SER A 516 9.65 1.16 10.01
N ARG A 517 10.81 0.49 10.05
CA ARG A 517 11.77 0.56 11.17
C ARG A 517 13.16 0.90 10.65
N ALA A 518 13.98 1.49 11.51
CA ALA A 518 15.39 1.76 11.19
C ALA A 518 16.09 0.46 10.72
N GLY A 519 16.84 0.58 9.62
CA GLY A 519 17.47 -0.56 8.92
C GLY A 519 16.63 -1.17 7.79
N GLY A 520 15.39 -0.73 7.59
CA GLY A 520 14.54 -1.06 6.45
C GLY A 520 14.31 0.12 5.49
N GLN A 521 13.37 -0.03 4.56
CA GLN A 521 12.88 1.05 3.69
C GLN A 521 11.54 1.60 4.20
N PRO A 522 11.07 2.75 3.68
CA PRO A 522 9.73 3.24 3.99
C PRO A 522 8.65 2.24 3.60
N ALA A 523 7.51 2.32 4.29
CA ALA A 523 6.30 1.60 3.91
C ALA A 523 5.87 2.01 2.49
N ASN A 524 5.90 1.08 1.54
CA ASN A 524 5.43 1.31 0.17
C ASN A 524 3.89 1.19 0.09
N LEU A 525 3.32 1.17 -1.12
CA LEU A 525 1.87 1.03 -1.34
C LEU A 525 1.23 -0.21 -0.66
N GLN A 526 2.03 -1.22 -0.33
CA GLN A 526 1.58 -2.43 0.38
C GLN A 526 2.33 -2.63 1.71
N GLY A 527 2.95 -1.55 2.22
CA GLY A 527 3.82 -1.54 3.38
C GLY A 527 5.13 -2.26 3.10
N LEU A 528 5.09 -3.58 3.21
CA LEU A 528 6.21 -4.50 2.94
C LEU A 528 5.74 -5.85 2.37
N TRP A 529 4.44 -6.10 2.30
CA TRP A 529 3.84 -7.40 2.00
C TRP A 529 3.37 -7.44 0.54
N ASN A 530 3.94 -8.35 -0.25
CA ASN A 530 3.58 -8.53 -1.65
C ASN A 530 3.88 -9.96 -2.09
N GLU A 531 2.92 -10.65 -2.71
CA GLU A 531 3.12 -11.98 -3.30
C GLU A 531 3.35 -12.00 -4.82
N SER A 532 3.14 -10.89 -5.53
CA SER A 532 3.12 -10.86 -7.00
C SER A 532 4.38 -10.25 -7.61
N LEU A 533 4.86 -10.81 -8.72
CA LEU A 533 5.95 -10.22 -9.51
C LEU A 533 5.51 -8.94 -10.24
N THR A 534 4.21 -8.77 -10.47
CA THR A 534 3.60 -7.61 -11.13
C THR A 534 2.54 -6.98 -10.21
N PRO A 535 2.95 -6.44 -9.04
CA PRO A 535 2.01 -5.88 -8.10
C PRO A 535 1.37 -4.61 -8.66
N SER A 536 0.15 -4.31 -8.24
CA SER A 536 -0.57 -3.12 -8.68
C SER A 536 0.24 -1.85 -8.42
N TRP A 537 0.38 -1.02 -9.47
CA TRP A 537 1.21 0.19 -9.48
C TRP A 537 2.68 -0.06 -9.08
N GLY A 538 3.17 -1.29 -9.27
CA GLY A 538 4.51 -1.73 -8.90
C GLY A 538 4.77 -1.77 -7.40
N SER A 539 3.74 -1.60 -6.55
CA SER A 539 3.88 -1.44 -5.10
C SER A 539 4.99 -0.44 -4.73
N LYS A 540 4.99 0.69 -5.46
CA LYS A 540 6.04 1.73 -5.41
C LYS A 540 5.79 2.73 -4.28
N TYR A 541 6.45 3.88 -4.38
CA TYR A 541 6.19 5.06 -3.59
C TYR A 541 5.43 6.08 -4.44
N THR A 542 4.10 6.07 -4.39
CA THR A 542 3.28 7.12 -5.00
C THR A 542 3.19 8.29 -4.02
N THR A 543 3.59 9.49 -4.46
CA THR A 543 3.83 10.67 -3.62
C THR A 543 2.86 11.83 -3.89
N ASN A 544 1.77 11.58 -4.62
CA ASN A 544 0.68 12.53 -4.77
C ASN A 544 -0.48 12.30 -3.78
N ILE A 545 -0.32 11.38 -2.82
CA ILE A 545 -1.17 11.16 -1.63
C ILE A 545 -0.66 9.97 -0.79
N ASN A 546 -0.36 8.83 -1.42
CA ASN A 546 -0.29 7.53 -0.74
C ASN A 546 0.89 7.43 0.25
N LEU A 547 2.12 7.74 -0.18
CA LEU A 547 3.28 7.69 0.71
C LEU A 547 3.14 8.67 1.86
N GLN A 548 2.56 9.85 1.64
CA GLN A 548 2.29 10.80 2.72
C GLN A 548 1.25 10.24 3.69
N MET A 549 0.18 9.64 3.17
CA MET A 549 -0.87 8.99 3.96
C MET A 549 -0.33 7.89 4.86
N ASN A 550 0.65 7.12 4.38
CA ASN A 550 1.31 6.08 5.19
C ASN A 550 1.90 6.61 6.50
N TYR A 551 2.30 7.89 6.54
CA TYR A 551 2.97 8.51 7.67
C TYR A 551 2.13 9.56 8.41
N TRP A 552 0.90 9.85 7.99
CA TRP A 552 -0.03 10.67 8.78
C TRP A 552 -0.21 10.21 10.23
N PRO A 553 -0.35 8.90 10.53
CA PRO A 553 -0.47 8.47 11.93
C PRO A 553 0.84 8.54 12.71
N ALA A 554 1.99 8.69 12.04
CA ALA A 554 3.29 8.41 12.66
C ALA A 554 3.58 9.31 13.86
N GLU A 555 3.42 10.63 13.73
CA GLU A 555 3.65 11.54 14.85
C GLU A 555 2.48 11.55 15.83
N LEU A 556 1.25 11.72 15.31
CA LEU A 556 0.02 11.85 16.11
C LEU A 556 -0.22 10.66 17.04
N LEU A 557 0.11 9.46 16.57
CA LEU A 557 0.00 8.24 17.37
C LEU A 557 1.30 7.91 18.13
N GLY A 558 2.35 8.74 18.10
CA GLY A 558 3.57 8.49 18.89
C GLY A 558 4.42 7.33 18.37
N LEU A 559 4.49 7.20 17.05
CA LEU A 559 5.34 6.28 16.30
C LEU A 559 6.47 7.02 15.58
N SER A 560 6.96 8.14 16.12
CA SER A 560 8.05 8.94 15.52
C SER A 560 9.31 8.13 15.21
N ALA A 561 9.58 7.04 15.95
CA ALA A 561 10.70 6.13 15.64
C ALA A 561 10.55 5.42 14.28
N CYS A 562 9.33 5.32 13.76
CA CYS A 562 9.03 4.65 12.50
C CYS A 562 9.20 5.56 11.28
N THR A 563 9.44 6.87 11.44
CA THR A 563 9.63 7.82 10.32
C THR A 563 11.07 7.86 9.80
N ALA A 564 12.02 7.25 10.51
CA ALA A 564 13.44 7.27 10.12
C ALA A 564 13.70 6.80 8.67
N PRO A 565 13.09 5.70 8.18
CA PRO A 565 13.26 5.30 6.78
C PRO A 565 12.75 6.35 5.79
N LEU A 566 11.62 7.02 6.08
CA LEU A 566 11.04 8.05 5.21
C LEU A 566 12.02 9.22 5.04
N PHE A 567 12.64 9.67 6.14
CA PHE A 567 13.63 10.74 6.06
C PHE A 567 14.89 10.34 5.29
N GLY A 568 15.30 9.08 5.34
CA GLY A 568 16.37 8.54 4.48
C GLY A 568 16.00 8.64 3.01
N LEU A 569 14.80 8.15 2.64
CA LEU A 569 14.29 8.26 1.26
C LEU A 569 14.23 9.71 0.79
N ILE A 570 13.73 10.63 1.63
CA ILE A 570 13.64 12.06 1.30
C ILE A 570 15.02 12.65 0.98
N GLN A 571 16.04 12.32 1.76
CA GLN A 571 17.41 12.81 1.55
C GLN A 571 17.99 12.30 0.22
N GLU A 572 17.81 11.01 -0.07
CA GLU A 572 18.31 10.39 -1.29
C GLU A 572 17.55 10.89 -2.53
N ALA A 573 16.22 11.03 -2.43
CA ALA A 573 15.39 11.62 -3.49
C ALA A 573 15.72 13.10 -3.71
N ALA A 574 16.13 13.83 -2.67
CA ALA A 574 16.60 15.20 -2.82
C ALA A 574 17.92 15.29 -3.58
N GLU A 575 18.82 14.32 -3.41
CA GLU A 575 20.05 14.27 -4.22
C GLU A 575 19.73 13.95 -5.69
N ALA A 576 18.96 12.90 -5.95
CA ALA A 576 18.55 12.53 -7.31
C ALA A 576 17.73 13.64 -8.01
N GLY A 577 16.85 14.31 -7.25
CA GLY A 577 15.94 15.34 -7.72
C GLY A 577 16.62 16.62 -8.20
N LYS A 578 17.88 16.89 -7.79
CA LYS A 578 18.68 18.02 -8.32
C LYS A 578 18.92 17.89 -9.81
N VAL A 579 19.20 16.67 -10.27
CA VAL A 579 19.42 16.40 -11.70
C VAL A 579 18.12 16.64 -12.47
N THR A 580 16.97 16.21 -11.90
CA THR A 580 15.67 16.45 -12.54
C THR A 580 15.33 17.94 -12.58
N ALA A 581 15.53 18.68 -11.49
CA ALA A 581 15.29 20.12 -11.43
C ALA A 581 16.09 20.88 -12.50
N LYS A 582 17.37 20.51 -12.66
CA LYS A 582 18.24 21.08 -13.69
C LYS A 582 17.80 20.70 -15.11
N GLU A 583 17.68 19.41 -15.41
CA GLU A 583 17.49 18.93 -16.79
C GLU A 583 16.09 19.21 -17.34
N HIS A 584 15.06 19.20 -16.48
CA HIS A 584 13.66 19.43 -16.89
C HIS A 584 13.23 20.88 -16.73
N TYR A 585 13.75 21.61 -15.75
CA TYR A 585 13.24 22.94 -15.42
C TYR A 585 14.27 24.06 -15.47
N ASN A 586 15.55 23.74 -15.70
CA ASN A 586 16.66 24.67 -15.57
C ASN A 586 16.60 25.46 -14.25
N ALA A 587 16.20 24.77 -13.18
CA ALA A 587 15.99 25.33 -11.86
C ALA A 587 17.05 24.80 -10.87
N GLY A 588 17.37 25.60 -9.86
CA GLY A 588 18.07 25.12 -8.68
C GLY A 588 17.17 24.27 -7.79
N GLY A 589 17.71 23.81 -6.66
CA GLY A 589 16.95 22.98 -5.74
C GLY A 589 16.78 21.54 -6.21
N TRP A 590 15.66 20.92 -5.83
CA TRP A 590 15.28 19.57 -6.27
C TRP A 590 13.78 19.46 -6.48
N VAL A 591 13.37 18.53 -7.34
CA VAL A 591 11.98 18.23 -7.64
C VAL A 591 11.75 16.73 -7.68
N LEU A 592 10.56 16.32 -7.29
CA LEU A 592 10.03 14.96 -7.38
C LEU A 592 8.59 15.08 -7.86
N HIS A 593 8.21 14.22 -8.81
CA HIS A 593 6.86 14.14 -9.34
C HIS A 593 6.02 13.11 -8.57
N HIS A 594 4.93 12.60 -9.14
CA HIS A 594 3.95 11.80 -8.39
C HIS A 594 4.44 10.41 -7.96
N ASN A 595 5.61 9.93 -8.39
CA ASN A 595 6.11 8.59 -8.06
C ASN A 595 7.64 8.54 -7.89
N THR A 596 8.12 7.66 -7.01
CA THR A 596 9.51 7.20 -6.91
C THR A 596 9.56 5.69 -6.60
N ASP A 597 10.75 5.09 -6.70
CA ASP A 597 11.02 3.67 -6.42
C ASP A 597 12.26 3.51 -5.52
N LEU A 598 12.76 2.26 -5.37
CA LEU A 598 13.98 1.94 -4.63
C LEU A 598 15.20 2.73 -5.14
N TRP A 599 15.26 3.01 -6.43
CA TRP A 599 16.38 3.65 -7.12
C TRP A 599 16.25 5.18 -7.20
N ARG A 600 15.25 5.76 -6.52
CA ARG A 600 15.03 7.20 -6.37
C ARG A 600 14.79 7.93 -7.70
N GLY A 601 14.03 7.31 -8.60
CA GLY A 601 13.59 7.98 -9.83
C GLY A 601 12.68 9.18 -9.55
N THR A 602 13.10 10.40 -9.90
CA THR A 602 12.36 11.64 -9.61
C THR A 602 11.71 12.32 -10.81
N ALA A 603 12.01 11.90 -12.04
CA ALA A 603 11.46 12.46 -13.28
C ALA A 603 9.98 12.10 -13.49
N PRO A 604 9.20 12.84 -14.29
CA PRO A 604 7.78 12.55 -14.52
C PRO A 604 7.60 11.22 -15.27
N ILE A 605 6.62 10.41 -14.87
CA ILE A 605 6.38 9.06 -15.41
C ILE A 605 4.94 8.88 -15.89
N ASN A 606 4.60 7.71 -16.45
CA ASN A 606 3.28 7.35 -16.96
C ASN A 606 2.89 8.17 -18.20
N ALA A 607 2.20 9.29 -18.04
CA ALA A 607 1.76 10.14 -19.14
C ALA A 607 1.85 11.63 -18.77
N SER A 608 1.96 12.50 -19.78
CA SER A 608 2.17 13.94 -19.57
C SER A 608 1.00 14.64 -18.89
N ASN A 609 -0.24 14.15 -19.06
CA ASN A 609 -1.44 14.78 -18.52
C ASN A 609 -1.63 14.63 -17.00
N HIS A 610 -0.93 13.69 -16.34
CA HIS A 610 -1.00 13.51 -14.88
C HIS A 610 0.37 13.24 -14.23
N GLY A 611 1.35 12.75 -14.98
CA GLY A 611 2.70 12.47 -14.48
C GLY A 611 3.56 13.71 -14.27
N ILE A 612 3.24 14.82 -14.94
CA ILE A 612 3.86 16.12 -14.71
C ILE A 612 3.08 16.80 -13.59
N TRP A 613 3.40 16.42 -12.36
CA TRP A 613 2.91 17.03 -11.13
C TRP A 613 4.12 17.44 -10.28
N VAL A 614 4.37 18.73 -10.08
CA VAL A 614 5.69 19.22 -9.62
C VAL A 614 5.82 19.38 -8.10
N THR A 615 4.75 19.13 -7.35
CA THR A 615 4.70 19.40 -5.89
C THR A 615 4.96 18.17 -5.02
N GLY A 616 5.41 17.06 -5.60
CA GLY A 616 5.76 15.84 -4.87
C GLY A 616 6.88 16.02 -3.86
N ALA A 617 7.99 16.66 -4.29
CA ALA A 617 9.07 17.02 -3.36
C ALA A 617 8.57 17.91 -2.21
N ALA A 618 7.76 18.93 -2.52
CA ALA A 618 7.24 19.86 -1.52
C ALA A 618 6.39 19.14 -0.47
N TRP A 619 5.41 18.34 -0.90
CA TRP A 619 4.57 17.61 0.04
C TRP A 619 5.36 16.55 0.81
N LEU A 620 6.27 15.83 0.16
CA LEU A 620 7.08 14.80 0.81
C LEU A 620 8.01 15.37 1.89
N THR A 621 8.32 16.66 1.87
CA THR A 621 9.09 17.32 2.95
C THR A 621 8.24 17.78 4.14
N GLN A 622 6.90 17.82 4.03
CA GLN A 622 6.01 18.18 5.13
C GLN A 622 6.29 17.39 6.43
N PRO A 623 6.52 16.05 6.40
CA PRO A 623 6.84 15.27 7.59
C PRO A 623 8.10 15.72 8.35
N ILE A 624 9.06 16.41 7.70
CA ILE A 624 10.24 16.95 8.39
C ILE A 624 9.81 18.02 9.41
N TRP A 625 8.94 18.93 8.97
CA TRP A 625 8.45 19.99 9.83
C TRP A 625 7.49 19.45 10.88
N GLU A 626 6.60 18.54 10.51
CA GLU A 626 5.72 17.85 11.46
C GLU A 626 6.54 17.17 12.57
N HIS A 627 7.56 16.38 12.21
CA HIS A 627 8.42 15.72 13.20
C HIS A 627 9.05 16.72 14.16
N TYR A 628 9.56 17.86 13.68
CA TYR A 628 10.03 18.92 14.56
C TYR A 628 8.91 19.50 15.42
N GLN A 629 7.73 19.78 14.87
CA GLN A 629 6.63 20.33 15.64
C GLN A 629 6.20 19.38 16.77
N PHE A 630 6.15 18.07 16.52
CA PHE A 630 5.76 17.07 17.51
C PHE A 630 6.86 16.74 18.52
N THR A 631 8.14 16.82 18.17
CA THR A 631 9.26 16.43 19.06
C THR A 631 10.02 17.59 19.67
N GLN A 632 9.96 18.77 19.03
CA GLN A 632 10.81 19.94 19.27
C GLN A 632 12.33 19.67 19.13
N ASP A 633 12.73 18.62 18.39
CA ASP A 633 14.13 18.27 18.16
C ASP A 633 14.79 19.21 17.13
N LYS A 634 15.48 20.24 17.63
CA LYS A 634 16.25 21.18 16.81
C LYS A 634 17.48 20.55 16.14
N THR A 635 18.02 19.45 16.68
CA THR A 635 19.16 18.75 16.09
C THR A 635 18.72 18.01 14.84
N PHE A 636 17.58 17.31 14.91
CA PHE A 636 16.91 16.75 13.74
C PHE A 636 16.61 17.84 12.71
N LEU A 637 15.95 18.93 13.13
CA LEU A 637 15.56 20.01 12.20
C LEU A 637 16.78 20.60 11.50
N ARG A 638 17.87 20.87 12.23
CA ARG A 638 19.12 21.39 11.63
C ARG A 638 19.70 20.45 10.57
N ARG A 639 19.63 19.14 10.80
CA ARG A 639 20.12 18.13 9.84
C ARG A 639 19.25 18.05 8.59
N GLN A 640 17.93 18.19 8.73
CA GLN A 640 16.99 18.06 7.60
C GLN A 640 16.68 19.38 6.88
N TYR A 641 16.93 20.52 7.51
CA TYR A 641 16.68 21.85 6.96
C TYR A 641 17.25 22.08 5.54
N PRO A 642 18.45 21.58 5.17
CA PRO A 642 18.94 21.70 3.81
C PRO A 642 17.97 21.14 2.76
N VAL A 643 17.24 20.07 3.04
CA VAL A 643 16.27 19.48 2.10
C VAL A 643 15.08 20.42 1.88
N LEU A 644 14.54 21.02 2.94
CA LEU A 644 13.46 22.02 2.88
C LEU A 644 13.90 23.27 2.09
N LYS A 645 15.12 23.75 2.37
CA LYS A 645 15.73 24.87 1.65
C LYS A 645 15.84 24.59 0.16
N GLN A 646 16.34 23.41 -0.23
CA GLN A 646 16.48 23.04 -1.64
C GLN A 646 15.11 22.81 -2.32
N ALA A 647 14.10 22.27 -1.62
CA ALA A 647 12.76 22.18 -2.18
C ALA A 647 12.17 23.58 -2.44
N SER A 648 12.39 24.52 -1.52
CA SER A 648 11.95 25.91 -1.68
C SER A 648 12.68 26.63 -2.81
N GLN A 649 13.98 26.37 -2.98
CA GLN A 649 14.78 26.94 -4.07
C GLN A 649 14.19 26.59 -5.44
N PHE A 650 13.72 25.36 -5.64
CA PHE A 650 13.07 24.97 -6.89
C PHE A 650 11.89 25.89 -7.24
N PHE A 651 11.03 26.23 -6.28
CA PHE A 651 9.88 27.11 -6.53
C PHE A 651 10.25 28.60 -6.63
N LEU A 652 11.36 29.03 -6.05
CA LEU A 652 11.87 30.38 -6.29
C LEU A 652 12.20 30.59 -7.78
N ASP A 653 12.72 29.54 -8.44
CA ASP A 653 13.12 29.53 -9.84
C ASP A 653 11.98 29.12 -10.80
N PHE A 654 11.10 28.21 -10.38
CA PHE A 654 10.06 27.62 -11.24
C PHE A 654 8.81 28.49 -11.41
N LEU A 655 8.39 29.21 -10.37
CA LEU A 655 7.16 30.01 -10.37
C LEU A 655 7.24 31.16 -11.38
N VAL A 656 6.19 31.33 -12.18
CA VAL A 656 6.06 32.41 -13.18
C VAL A 656 4.85 33.27 -12.89
N LYS A 657 4.88 34.53 -13.34
CA LYS A 657 3.73 35.44 -13.24
C LYS A 657 2.72 35.10 -14.32
N ASP A 658 1.48 34.86 -13.93
CA ASP A 658 0.35 34.75 -14.84
C ASP A 658 -0.02 36.14 -15.38
N GLU A 659 -0.05 36.30 -16.70
CA GLU A 659 -0.33 37.59 -17.33
C GLU A 659 -1.79 38.04 -17.11
N ARG A 660 -2.72 37.09 -16.95
CA ARG A 660 -4.14 37.38 -16.77
C ARG A 660 -4.46 37.88 -15.37
N THR A 661 -3.96 37.21 -14.34
CA THR A 661 -4.28 37.51 -12.94
C THR A 661 -3.21 38.34 -12.23
N GLY A 662 -1.99 38.35 -12.74
CA GLY A 662 -0.83 38.97 -12.10
C GLY A 662 -0.25 38.17 -10.92
N TRP A 663 -0.82 37.03 -10.57
CA TRP A 663 -0.33 36.14 -9.51
C TRP A 663 0.85 35.30 -9.97
N LEU A 664 1.65 34.81 -9.03
CA LEU A 664 2.61 33.75 -9.28
C LEU A 664 1.89 32.40 -9.33
N ILE A 665 2.18 31.59 -10.34
CA ILE A 665 1.60 30.27 -10.56
C ILE A 665 2.67 29.22 -10.87
N SER A 666 2.38 27.95 -10.55
CA SER A 666 3.10 26.78 -11.03
C SER A 666 2.58 26.38 -12.42
N THR A 667 3.47 26.16 -13.38
CA THR A 667 3.08 25.63 -14.70
C THR A 667 4.30 25.08 -15.45
N PRO A 668 4.17 23.94 -16.14
CA PRO A 668 3.00 23.05 -16.20
C PRO A 668 2.87 22.19 -14.92
N SER A 669 1.65 21.75 -14.60
CA SER A 669 1.35 20.81 -13.52
C SER A 669 -0.02 20.14 -13.76
N ASN A 670 -0.58 19.45 -12.77
CA ASN A 670 -1.96 18.97 -12.82
C ASN A 670 -2.64 18.98 -11.44
N SER A 671 -3.97 18.80 -11.41
CA SER A 671 -4.66 18.37 -10.20
C SER A 671 -4.75 16.84 -10.24
N PRO A 672 -4.00 16.10 -9.40
CA PRO A 672 -4.01 14.65 -9.43
C PRO A 672 -5.45 14.12 -9.30
N GLU A 673 -5.98 13.29 -10.20
CA GLU A 673 -5.39 12.82 -11.46
C GLU A 673 -6.35 13.08 -12.64
N HIS A 674 -6.91 14.29 -12.73
CA HIS A 674 -7.89 14.65 -13.75
C HIS A 674 -7.78 16.12 -14.21
N GLY A 675 -8.49 16.46 -15.29
CA GLY A 675 -8.43 17.78 -15.91
C GLY A 675 -7.20 18.06 -16.79
N GLY A 676 -6.26 17.12 -16.88
CA GLY A 676 -5.09 17.17 -17.76
C GLY A 676 -3.96 18.09 -17.29
N LEU A 677 -3.03 18.38 -18.20
CA LEU A 677 -1.91 19.29 -17.93
C LEU A 677 -2.43 20.73 -17.88
N VAL A 678 -2.24 21.44 -16.77
CA VAL A 678 -2.82 22.76 -16.52
C VAL A 678 -1.79 23.75 -16.00
N ALA A 679 -2.20 25.03 -15.95
CA ALA A 679 -1.49 26.10 -15.30
C ALA A 679 -2.17 26.44 -13.97
N GLY A 680 -1.39 26.46 -12.89
CA GLY A 680 -1.82 26.88 -11.55
C GLY A 680 -2.99 26.11 -10.93
N PRO A 681 -2.92 24.76 -10.79
CA PRO A 681 -3.91 24.03 -10.01
C PRO A 681 -3.85 24.45 -8.53
N THR A 682 -5.00 24.51 -7.86
CA THR A 682 -5.13 25.01 -6.47
C THR A 682 -4.25 24.23 -5.49
N MET A 683 -4.17 22.91 -5.66
CA MET A 683 -3.34 22.02 -4.83
C MET A 683 -1.88 22.47 -4.80
N ASP A 684 -1.31 22.84 -5.95
CA ASP A 684 0.08 23.26 -6.02
C ASP A 684 0.32 24.51 -5.18
N HIS A 685 -0.53 25.52 -5.31
CA HIS A 685 -0.33 26.78 -4.59
C HIS A 685 -0.48 26.61 -3.09
N GLN A 686 -1.37 25.73 -2.63
CA GLN A 686 -1.49 25.38 -1.21
C GLN A 686 -0.21 24.72 -0.69
N ILE A 687 0.30 23.71 -1.39
CA ILE A 687 1.52 22.99 -1.00
C ILE A 687 2.74 23.91 -1.03
N ILE A 688 2.88 24.74 -2.08
CA ILE A 688 4.01 25.66 -2.23
C ILE A 688 3.95 26.73 -1.13
N ARG A 689 2.79 27.33 -0.85
CA ARG A 689 2.64 28.29 0.26
C ARG A 689 3.09 27.68 1.58
N GLU A 690 2.67 26.45 1.86
CA GLU A 690 3.06 25.77 3.09
C GLU A 690 4.56 25.47 3.14
N LEU A 691 5.17 25.01 2.05
CA LEU A 691 6.62 24.77 1.96
C LEU A 691 7.42 26.04 2.24
N LEU A 692 7.07 27.16 1.60
CA LEU A 692 7.76 28.44 1.77
C LEU A 692 7.61 28.96 3.22
N ARG A 693 6.41 28.86 3.79
CA ARG A 693 6.11 29.23 5.18
C ARG A 693 6.91 28.37 6.16
N THR A 694 6.85 27.06 5.99
CA THR A 694 7.56 26.06 6.81
C THR A 694 9.06 26.23 6.74
N THR A 695 9.63 26.46 5.56
CA THR A 695 11.07 26.66 5.39
C THR A 695 11.51 27.97 6.07
N SER A 696 10.70 29.03 5.97
CA SER A 696 10.97 30.29 6.67
C SER A 696 10.91 30.12 8.19
N ALA A 697 9.90 29.40 8.71
CA ALA A 697 9.75 29.11 10.14
C ALA A 697 10.88 28.20 10.67
N ALA A 698 11.31 27.19 9.91
CA ALA A 698 12.44 26.35 10.26
C ALA A 698 13.75 27.15 10.34
N ALA A 699 13.99 28.03 9.38
CA ALA A 699 15.14 28.93 9.37
C ALA A 699 15.14 29.87 10.58
N GLU A 700 13.96 30.39 10.95
CA GLU A 700 13.78 31.20 12.17
C GLU A 700 14.14 30.44 13.44
N VAL A 701 13.59 29.23 13.62
CA VAL A 701 13.87 28.36 14.77
C VAL A 701 15.36 28.07 14.91
N LEU A 702 16.06 27.91 13.78
CA LEU A 702 17.48 27.59 13.72
C LEU A 702 18.39 28.82 13.78
N GLY A 703 17.86 30.03 13.59
CA GLY A 703 18.62 31.28 13.55
C GLY A 703 19.49 31.43 12.29
N VAL A 704 19.00 30.98 11.13
CA VAL A 704 19.76 30.99 9.85
C VAL A 704 18.97 31.66 8.73
N ASP A 705 19.66 31.99 7.62
CA ASP A 705 19.06 32.33 6.32
C ASP A 705 18.02 33.48 6.34
N ALA A 706 18.30 34.57 7.07
CA ALA A 706 17.37 35.69 7.24
C ALA A 706 16.89 36.35 5.93
N GLU A 707 17.78 36.53 4.95
CA GLU A 707 17.41 37.09 3.64
C GLU A 707 16.50 36.15 2.85
N LEU A 708 16.82 34.85 2.84
CA LEU A 708 15.98 33.83 2.22
C LEU A 708 14.60 33.80 2.88
N ARG A 709 14.51 33.86 4.22
CA ARG A 709 13.22 33.93 4.93
C ARG A 709 12.32 35.03 4.38
N GLN A 710 12.88 36.23 4.20
CA GLN A 710 12.14 37.36 3.64
C GLN A 710 11.69 37.08 2.19
N GLN A 711 12.59 36.57 1.35
CA GLN A 711 12.26 36.20 -0.03
C GLN A 711 11.13 35.16 -0.10
N LEU A 712 11.18 34.12 0.74
CA LEU A 712 10.16 33.07 0.81
C LEU A 712 8.80 33.65 1.23
N THR A 713 8.79 34.53 2.25
CA THR A 713 7.58 35.20 2.71
C THR A 713 6.98 36.11 1.63
N ASP A 714 7.80 36.88 0.92
CA ASP A 714 7.31 37.78 -0.13
C ASP A 714 6.82 37.02 -1.37
N LYS A 715 7.49 35.92 -1.74
CA LYS A 715 7.04 35.04 -2.82
C LYS A 715 5.70 34.39 -2.48
N ALA A 716 5.54 33.90 -1.25
CA ALA A 716 4.30 33.25 -0.79
C ALA A 716 3.08 34.17 -0.86
N ARG A 717 3.24 35.48 -0.61
CA ARG A 717 2.17 36.49 -0.72
C ARG A 717 1.71 36.76 -2.14
N GLN A 718 2.54 36.46 -3.14
CA GLN A 718 2.25 36.70 -4.55
C GLN A 718 1.61 35.49 -5.26
N LEU A 719 1.60 34.32 -4.61
CA LEU A 719 0.98 33.11 -5.14
C LEU A 719 -0.53 33.27 -5.31
N ALA A 720 -1.09 32.66 -6.36
CA ALA A 720 -2.53 32.68 -6.61
C ALA A 720 -3.31 32.15 -5.38
N PRO A 721 -4.29 32.90 -4.85
CA PRO A 721 -4.99 32.54 -3.61
C PRO A 721 -6.00 31.41 -3.83
N ASN A 722 -6.46 30.81 -2.74
CA ASN A 722 -7.65 29.95 -2.77
C ASN A 722 -8.89 30.77 -3.19
N GLN A 723 -9.69 30.23 -4.12
CA GLN A 723 -10.86 30.93 -4.68
C GLN A 723 -12.15 30.15 -4.42
N VAL A 724 -13.25 30.88 -4.28
CA VAL A 724 -14.61 30.32 -4.20
C VAL A 724 -15.27 30.49 -5.55
N GLY A 725 -15.73 29.39 -6.14
CA GLY A 725 -16.36 29.38 -7.45
C GLY A 725 -17.86 29.60 -7.43
N ARG A 726 -18.46 29.60 -8.63
CA ARG A 726 -19.87 29.91 -8.88
C ARG A 726 -20.87 28.95 -8.22
N HIS A 727 -20.44 27.75 -7.84
CA HIS A 727 -21.27 26.78 -7.11
C HIS A 727 -21.04 26.85 -5.59
N GLY A 728 -20.31 27.86 -5.10
CA GLY A 728 -19.93 27.99 -3.69
C GLY A 728 -18.87 26.97 -3.26
N GLN A 729 -18.22 26.30 -4.23
CA GLN A 729 -17.17 25.32 -4.04
C GLN A 729 -15.79 25.98 -3.95
N LEU A 730 -14.84 25.37 -3.26
CA LEU A 730 -13.43 25.71 -3.43
C LEU A 730 -13.01 25.30 -4.84
N GLN A 731 -12.47 26.21 -5.64
CA GLN A 731 -12.06 25.92 -7.01
C GLN A 731 -10.85 24.98 -7.03
N GLU A 732 -10.90 23.95 -7.87
CA GLU A 732 -9.79 23.03 -8.09
C GLU A 732 -8.72 23.59 -9.04
N TRP A 733 -9.14 24.43 -9.99
CA TRP A 733 -8.28 25.10 -10.96
C TRP A 733 -8.38 26.61 -10.85
N LEU A 734 -7.44 27.33 -11.47
CA LEU A 734 -7.46 28.78 -11.54
C LEU A 734 -8.71 29.33 -12.26
N GLU A 735 -9.21 28.60 -13.26
CA GLU A 735 -10.51 28.85 -13.87
C GLU A 735 -11.65 28.22 -13.06
N ASP A 736 -12.77 28.94 -12.95
CA ASP A 736 -14.02 28.43 -12.35
C ASP A 736 -14.74 27.44 -13.29
N LYS A 737 -14.18 26.24 -13.39
CA LYS A 737 -14.63 25.17 -14.30
C LYS A 737 -15.01 23.87 -13.60
N ASP A 738 -15.07 23.86 -12.27
CA ASP A 738 -15.52 22.69 -11.50
C ASP A 738 -16.94 22.26 -11.90
N ASP A 739 -17.15 20.94 -11.98
CA ASP A 739 -18.46 20.34 -12.18
C ASP A 739 -18.98 19.82 -10.81
N PRO A 740 -20.11 20.33 -10.29
CA PRO A 740 -20.67 19.86 -9.03
C PRO A 740 -21.16 18.40 -9.04
N LYS A 741 -21.19 17.74 -10.21
CA LYS A 741 -21.51 16.33 -10.37
C LYS A 741 -20.28 15.43 -10.42
N ASP A 742 -19.08 15.99 -10.42
CA ASP A 742 -17.85 15.23 -10.48
C ASP A 742 -17.53 14.57 -9.13
N THR A 743 -17.63 13.24 -9.10
CA THR A 743 -17.37 12.37 -7.94
C THR A 743 -15.97 11.75 -7.97
N HIS A 744 -15.01 12.39 -8.64
CA HIS A 744 -13.63 11.91 -8.72
C HIS A 744 -13.04 11.53 -7.35
N ARG A 745 -12.27 10.44 -7.31
CA ARG A 745 -11.69 9.88 -6.06
C ARG A 745 -10.71 10.83 -5.38
N HIS A 746 -9.99 11.68 -6.13
CA HIS A 746 -9.12 12.70 -5.55
C HIS A 746 -9.90 13.96 -5.18
N VAL A 747 -9.46 14.55 -4.06
CA VAL A 747 -9.93 15.83 -3.53
C VAL A 747 -8.72 16.76 -3.32
N SER A 748 -7.84 16.78 -4.32
CA SER A 748 -6.51 17.38 -4.30
C SER A 748 -6.50 18.85 -3.88
N HIS A 749 -7.47 19.65 -4.31
CA HIS A 749 -7.63 21.05 -3.91
C HIS A 749 -8.08 21.25 -2.47
N LEU A 750 -8.48 20.19 -1.77
CA LEU A 750 -8.77 20.21 -0.34
C LEU A 750 -7.53 19.91 0.52
N TRP A 751 -6.35 19.76 -0.09
CA TRP A 751 -5.08 19.55 0.63
C TRP A 751 -4.83 20.60 1.72
N GLY A 752 -5.20 21.86 1.45
CA GLY A 752 -5.07 22.98 2.39
C GLY A 752 -5.91 22.83 3.67
N VAL A 753 -6.96 22.00 3.66
CA VAL A 753 -7.73 21.61 4.85
C VAL A 753 -7.03 20.46 5.58
N PHE A 754 -6.62 19.43 4.83
CA PHE A 754 -5.85 18.30 5.35
C PHE A 754 -5.03 17.62 4.22
N PRO A 755 -3.76 17.28 4.45
CA PRO A 755 -2.99 17.44 5.69
C PRO A 755 -2.42 18.85 5.91
N GLY A 756 -2.61 19.78 4.98
CA GLY A 756 -2.11 21.14 5.07
C GLY A 756 -2.79 21.99 6.14
N THR A 757 -2.38 23.26 6.20
CA THR A 757 -2.91 24.28 7.12
C THR A 757 -3.28 25.59 6.40
N ASP A 758 -3.32 25.58 5.07
CA ASP A 758 -3.57 26.77 4.25
C ASP A 758 -5.05 27.22 4.26
N ILE A 759 -5.96 26.34 4.68
CA ILE A 759 -7.38 26.64 4.94
C ILE A 759 -7.67 26.32 6.41
N PRO A 760 -7.32 27.22 7.35
CA PRO A 760 -7.56 27.00 8.76
C PRO A 760 -9.06 27.14 9.08
N TRP A 761 -9.54 26.44 10.11
CA TRP A 761 -10.93 26.54 10.58
C TRP A 761 -11.38 27.98 10.87
N ALA A 762 -10.46 28.88 11.24
CA ALA A 762 -10.78 30.28 11.47
C ALA A 762 -11.28 31.02 10.21
N ASP A 763 -10.91 30.56 9.00
CA ASP A 763 -11.44 31.07 7.74
C ASP A 763 -12.74 30.35 7.37
N GLN A 764 -13.86 30.85 7.89
CA GLN A 764 -15.18 30.27 7.66
C GLN A 764 -15.61 30.33 6.18
N ARG A 765 -15.12 31.30 5.41
CA ARG A 765 -15.46 31.43 3.99
C ARG A 765 -14.86 30.28 3.19
N LEU A 766 -13.55 30.04 3.34
CA LEU A 766 -12.88 28.95 2.62
C LEU A 766 -13.24 27.58 3.19
N THR A 767 -13.45 27.47 4.51
CA THR A 767 -13.92 26.23 5.16
C THR A 767 -15.29 25.81 4.63
N GLN A 768 -16.22 26.76 4.46
CA GLN A 768 -17.53 26.46 3.87
C GLN A 768 -17.40 26.05 2.39
N ALA A 769 -16.52 26.71 1.63
CA ALA A 769 -16.27 26.35 0.24
C ALA A 769 -15.67 24.93 0.10
N ALA A 770 -14.72 24.57 0.97
CA ALA A 770 -14.16 23.22 1.04
C ALA A 770 -15.22 22.18 1.42
N ARG A 771 -16.10 22.49 2.38
CA ARG A 771 -17.25 21.64 2.73
C ARG A 771 -18.16 21.42 1.52
N THR A 772 -18.46 22.46 0.75
CA THR A 772 -19.25 22.34 -0.49
C THR A 772 -18.59 21.41 -1.50
N SER A 773 -17.29 21.58 -1.77
CA SER A 773 -16.53 20.70 -2.69
C SER A 773 -16.54 19.25 -2.20
N LEU A 774 -16.39 19.02 -0.90
CA LEU A 774 -16.38 17.67 -0.31
C LEU A 774 -17.76 17.00 -0.41
N LEU A 775 -18.85 17.75 -0.22
CA LEU A 775 -20.22 17.26 -0.43
C LEU A 775 -20.47 16.89 -1.91
N GLN A 776 -20.00 17.71 -2.85
CA GLN A 776 -20.13 17.46 -4.30
C GLN A 776 -19.38 16.19 -4.73
N ARG A 777 -18.20 15.96 -4.16
CA ARG A 777 -17.39 14.75 -4.39
C ARG A 777 -18.03 13.47 -3.84
N GLY A 778 -18.91 13.60 -2.85
CA GLY A 778 -19.64 12.49 -2.23
C GLY A 778 -18.80 11.62 -1.30
N ASP A 779 -19.44 10.58 -0.76
CA ASP A 779 -18.95 9.79 0.37
C ASP A 779 -18.42 8.39 -0.03
N GLU A 780 -18.33 8.14 -1.33
CA GLU A 780 -17.80 6.90 -1.92
C GLU A 780 -16.35 7.09 -2.39
N GLY A 781 -15.64 6.00 -2.64
CA GLY A 781 -14.29 6.07 -3.19
C GLY A 781 -13.50 4.77 -3.00
N THR A 782 -12.22 4.86 -3.34
CA THR A 782 -11.22 3.85 -2.98
C THR A 782 -10.90 3.93 -1.49
N GLY A 783 -10.28 2.91 -0.91
CA GLY A 783 -9.87 2.89 0.50
C GLY A 783 -9.13 4.16 0.97
N TRP A 784 -8.06 4.55 0.28
CA TRP A 784 -7.37 5.83 0.57
C TRP A 784 -8.23 7.08 0.40
N SER A 785 -9.18 7.10 -0.54
CA SER A 785 -10.04 8.28 -0.76
C SER A 785 -11.01 8.44 0.41
N LEU A 786 -11.64 7.35 0.83
CA LEU A 786 -12.46 7.29 2.05
C LEU A 786 -11.63 7.74 3.26
N ALA A 787 -10.42 7.20 3.45
CA ALA A 787 -9.53 7.58 4.54
C ALA A 787 -9.15 9.07 4.53
N TRP A 788 -8.87 9.67 3.37
CA TRP A 788 -8.62 11.12 3.27
C TRP A 788 -9.87 11.93 3.65
N LYS A 789 -11.05 11.51 3.17
CA LYS A 789 -12.33 12.16 3.50
C LYS A 789 -12.65 12.11 5.00
N VAL A 790 -12.29 11.04 5.73
CA VAL A 790 -12.39 11.01 7.20
C VAL A 790 -11.62 12.17 7.83
N ASN A 791 -10.36 12.35 7.44
CA ASN A 791 -9.50 13.41 7.98
C ASN A 791 -10.01 14.81 7.62
N LEU A 792 -10.52 14.99 6.39
CA LEU A 792 -11.13 16.25 5.95
C LEU A 792 -12.38 16.58 6.76
N TRP A 793 -13.30 15.63 6.93
CA TRP A 793 -14.49 15.83 7.76
C TRP A 793 -14.15 16.08 9.24
N ALA A 794 -13.10 15.45 9.76
CA ALA A 794 -12.58 15.73 11.09
C ALA A 794 -12.08 17.19 11.21
N ARG A 795 -11.30 17.69 10.23
CA ARG A 795 -10.85 19.10 10.17
C ARG A 795 -11.99 20.10 9.99
N LEU A 796 -13.06 19.68 9.32
CA LEU A 796 -14.31 20.45 9.18
C LEU A 796 -15.24 20.34 10.40
N ARG A 797 -14.78 19.69 11.50
CA ARG A 797 -15.50 19.49 12.76
C ARG A 797 -16.83 18.76 12.64
N ASP A 798 -16.94 17.85 11.67
CA ASP A 798 -18.13 17.03 11.45
C ASP A 798 -17.87 15.57 11.82
N GLY A 799 -17.92 15.28 13.12
CA GLY A 799 -17.63 13.94 13.65
C GLY A 799 -18.59 12.87 13.15
N ASN A 800 -19.87 13.20 12.99
CA ASN A 800 -20.87 12.25 12.51
C ASN A 800 -20.64 11.89 11.04
N HIS A 801 -20.31 12.87 10.20
CA HIS A 801 -20.00 12.61 8.80
C HIS A 801 -18.68 11.84 8.67
N ALA A 802 -17.65 12.21 9.43
CA ALA A 802 -16.39 11.46 9.47
C ALA A 802 -16.60 9.98 9.85
N LEU A 803 -17.44 9.71 10.86
CA LEU A 803 -17.76 8.35 11.28
C LEU A 803 -18.54 7.56 10.22
N ARG A 804 -19.43 8.21 9.47
CA ARG A 804 -20.12 7.59 8.33
C ARG A 804 -19.15 7.18 7.22
N ILE A 805 -18.12 7.98 6.95
CA ILE A 805 -17.06 7.58 5.99
C ILE A 805 -16.25 6.41 6.54
N LEU A 806 -15.94 6.39 7.85
CA LEU A 806 -15.28 5.25 8.49
C LEU A 806 -16.12 3.96 8.38
N GLU A 807 -17.44 4.06 8.46
CA GLU A 807 -18.34 2.93 8.22
C GLU A 807 -18.19 2.35 6.80
N ASN A 808 -18.11 3.22 5.79
CA ASN A 808 -17.82 2.81 4.41
C ASN A 808 -16.40 2.21 4.27
N LEU A 809 -15.40 2.80 4.92
CA LEU A 809 -14.01 2.33 4.89
C LEU A 809 -13.85 0.93 5.52
N LEU A 810 -14.63 0.61 6.56
CA LEU A 810 -14.60 -0.70 7.22
C LEU A 810 -15.61 -1.70 6.62
N ALA A 811 -16.32 -1.33 5.56
CA ALA A 811 -17.22 -2.26 4.88
C ALA A 811 -16.43 -3.41 4.19
N PRO A 812 -17.03 -4.59 4.01
CA PRO A 812 -16.38 -5.67 3.26
C PRO A 812 -15.99 -5.22 1.84
N ALA A 813 -14.72 -5.43 1.49
CA ALA A 813 -14.21 -5.18 0.15
C ALA A 813 -14.80 -6.16 -0.87
N GLU A 814 -14.92 -7.44 -0.50
CA GLU A 814 -15.49 -8.49 -1.33
C GLU A 814 -17.03 -8.45 -1.28
N THR A 815 -17.65 -8.44 -2.46
CA THR A 815 -19.12 -8.47 -2.61
C THR A 815 -19.60 -9.91 -2.84
N GLY A 816 -20.88 -10.19 -2.54
CA GLY A 816 -21.50 -11.50 -2.79
C GLY A 816 -21.54 -11.94 -4.25
N THR A 817 -21.16 -11.07 -5.20
CA THR A 817 -21.05 -11.34 -6.64
C THR A 817 -19.62 -11.62 -7.11
N GLY A 818 -18.63 -11.61 -6.20
CA GLY A 818 -17.21 -11.79 -6.53
C GLY A 818 -16.52 -10.52 -7.07
N SER A 819 -17.20 -9.37 -7.10
CA SER A 819 -16.58 -8.07 -7.37
C SER A 819 -16.00 -7.45 -6.10
N GLU A 820 -15.05 -6.51 -6.24
CA GLU A 820 -14.43 -5.80 -5.12
C GLU A 820 -14.70 -4.30 -5.20
N ARG A 821 -14.78 -3.64 -4.03
CA ARG A 821 -14.94 -2.18 -3.86
C ARG A 821 -14.04 -1.66 -2.73
N GLY A 822 -14.01 -0.34 -2.54
CA GLY A 822 -13.36 0.26 -1.36
C GLY A 822 -13.93 -0.30 -0.06
N GLY A 823 -13.06 -0.54 0.92
CA GLY A 823 -13.42 -1.25 2.16
C GLY A 823 -12.21 -1.95 2.78
N VAL A 824 -12.45 -3.03 3.54
CA VAL A 824 -11.40 -3.90 4.09
C VAL A 824 -11.61 -5.37 3.72
N TYR A 825 -10.50 -6.09 3.57
CA TYR A 825 -10.48 -7.56 3.45
C TYR A 825 -10.64 -8.24 4.81
N HIS A 826 -10.76 -9.58 4.83
CA HIS A 826 -10.92 -10.36 6.06
C HIS A 826 -9.82 -10.12 7.09
N ASN A 827 -8.58 -9.88 6.66
CA ASN A 827 -7.44 -9.56 7.52
C ASN A 827 -7.33 -8.07 7.90
N LEU A 828 -8.40 -7.28 7.72
CA LEU A 828 -8.46 -5.82 7.90
C LEU A 828 -7.53 -4.98 7.02
N PHE A 829 -6.87 -5.56 6.01
CA PHE A 829 -6.19 -4.76 4.99
C PHE A 829 -7.18 -3.90 4.22
N ASP A 830 -6.80 -2.64 4.00
CA ASP A 830 -7.55 -1.71 3.18
C ASP A 830 -7.56 -2.14 1.71
N ALA A 831 -8.70 -1.91 1.06
CA ALA A 831 -8.92 -2.20 -0.33
C ALA A 831 -9.05 -0.91 -1.11
N HIS A 832 -8.16 -0.71 -2.08
CA HIS A 832 -8.40 0.26 -3.13
C HIS A 832 -9.68 -0.05 -3.91
N PRO A 833 -9.95 -1.30 -4.39
CA PRO A 833 -9.14 -2.52 -4.47
C PRO A 833 -8.14 -2.53 -5.65
N PRO A 834 -7.08 -3.38 -5.64
CA PRO A 834 -6.79 -4.42 -4.63
C PRO A 834 -6.18 -3.85 -3.34
N PHE A 835 -5.56 -4.69 -2.50
CA PHE A 835 -4.86 -4.25 -1.29
C PHE A 835 -3.94 -3.05 -1.55
N GLN A 836 -4.19 -1.96 -0.83
CA GLN A 836 -3.33 -0.80 -0.66
C GLN A 836 -3.33 -0.45 0.83
N ILE A 837 -2.17 -0.15 1.41
CA ILE A 837 -2.06 0.02 2.87
C ILE A 837 -2.41 1.43 3.34
N ASP A 838 -2.39 2.39 2.42
CA ASP A 838 -2.62 3.81 2.68
C ASP A 838 -3.93 4.06 3.44
N GLY A 839 -5.04 3.44 3.03
CA GLY A 839 -6.32 3.59 3.72
C GLY A 839 -6.29 3.12 5.19
N ASN A 840 -5.53 2.08 5.54
CA ASN A 840 -5.33 1.67 6.94
C ASN A 840 -4.69 2.78 7.78
N PHE A 841 -3.65 3.42 7.23
CA PHE A 841 -2.93 4.49 7.91
C PHE A 841 -3.75 5.78 7.98
N GLY A 842 -4.39 6.16 6.87
CA GLY A 842 -5.22 7.35 6.78
C GLY A 842 -6.46 7.27 7.68
N GLY A 843 -7.12 6.10 7.74
CA GLY A 843 -8.28 5.89 8.61
C GLY A 843 -7.90 5.99 10.10
N ALA A 844 -6.76 5.39 10.50
CA ALA A 844 -6.25 5.52 11.86
C ALA A 844 -5.90 6.97 12.24
N ALA A 845 -5.28 7.72 11.32
CA ALA A 845 -5.00 9.15 11.52
C ALA A 845 -6.30 9.97 11.64
N GLY A 846 -7.30 9.68 10.80
CA GLY A 846 -8.59 10.38 10.80
C GLY A 846 -9.33 10.23 12.13
N MET A 847 -9.35 9.02 12.68
CA MET A 847 -9.92 8.78 14.01
C MET A 847 -9.22 9.58 15.11
N ALA A 848 -7.89 9.74 15.03
CA ALA A 848 -7.15 10.54 15.99
C ALA A 848 -7.38 12.05 15.81
N GLU A 849 -7.48 12.54 14.57
CA GLU A 849 -7.84 13.94 14.26
C GLU A 849 -9.28 14.31 14.68
N MET A 850 -10.17 13.32 14.87
CA MET A 850 -11.49 13.54 15.47
C MET A 850 -11.41 13.81 16.97
N LEU A 851 -10.39 13.26 17.65
CA LEU A 851 -10.22 13.32 19.10
C LEU A 851 -9.32 14.48 19.54
N VAL A 852 -8.24 14.78 18.81
CA VAL A 852 -7.33 15.91 19.08
C VAL A 852 -6.83 16.52 17.78
N GLN A 853 -6.84 17.85 17.70
CA GLN A 853 -6.16 18.61 16.65
C GLN A 853 -5.13 19.55 17.26
N SER A 854 -3.97 19.70 16.63
CA SER A 854 -2.88 20.56 17.13
C SER A 854 -2.22 21.46 16.08
N HIS A 855 -2.79 21.54 14.88
CA HIS A 855 -2.20 22.23 13.73
C HIS A 855 -2.39 23.76 13.76
N ALA A 856 -3.34 24.27 14.54
CA ALA A 856 -3.72 25.69 14.57
C ALA A 856 -2.99 26.53 15.65
N GLY A 857 -1.93 25.98 16.26
CA GLY A 857 -1.17 26.65 17.33
C GLY A 857 -1.72 26.45 18.75
N TYR A 858 -2.75 25.61 18.90
CA TYR A 858 -3.36 25.20 20.17
C TYR A 858 -3.81 23.74 20.09
N LEU A 859 -4.06 23.11 21.23
CA LEU A 859 -4.60 21.75 21.34
C LEU A 859 -6.13 21.84 21.41
N ASP A 860 -6.80 21.47 20.34
CA ASP A 860 -8.26 21.36 20.27
C ASP A 860 -8.69 19.97 20.73
N LEU A 861 -9.48 19.91 21.80
CA LEU A 861 -9.91 18.67 22.44
C LEU A 861 -11.30 18.27 21.94
N LEU A 862 -11.43 17.02 21.50
CA LEU A 862 -12.67 16.44 20.95
C LEU A 862 -13.32 17.29 19.84
N PRO A 863 -12.54 17.84 18.87
CA PRO A 863 -13.05 18.82 17.90
C PRO A 863 -14.09 18.25 16.94
N ALA A 864 -14.13 16.92 16.75
CA ALA A 864 -15.09 16.24 15.89
C ALA A 864 -15.52 14.89 16.52
N LEU A 865 -15.85 14.89 17.81
CA LEU A 865 -16.36 13.68 18.48
C LEU A 865 -17.74 13.28 17.91
N PRO A 866 -17.92 12.06 17.37
CA PRO A 866 -19.21 11.60 16.88
C PRO A 866 -20.20 11.34 18.02
N ALA A 867 -21.49 11.56 17.74
CA ALA A 867 -22.57 11.24 18.68
C ALA A 867 -22.62 9.73 19.04
N ALA A 868 -22.15 8.86 18.14
CA ALA A 868 -22.09 7.41 18.37
C ALA A 868 -20.98 6.97 19.33
N TRP A 869 -20.10 7.87 19.78
CA TRP A 869 -19.08 7.59 20.82
C TRP A 869 -19.43 8.33 22.11
N PRO A 870 -20.49 7.92 22.83
CA PRO A 870 -20.96 8.66 24.00
C PRO A 870 -19.97 8.64 25.16
N SER A 871 -19.12 7.62 25.27
CA SER A 871 -18.08 7.52 26.31
C SER A 871 -16.84 6.84 25.75
N GLY A 872 -15.68 7.16 26.29
CA GLY A 872 -14.43 6.54 25.87
C GLY A 872 -13.21 7.19 26.52
N GLU A 873 -12.07 6.59 26.24
CA GLU A 873 -10.77 7.03 26.71
C GLU A 873 -9.72 6.85 25.62
N VAL A 874 -8.85 7.83 25.47
CA VAL A 874 -7.64 7.72 24.66
C VAL A 874 -6.44 8.18 25.46
N ARG A 875 -5.34 7.44 25.38
CA ARG A 875 -4.08 7.77 26.04
C ARG A 875 -2.95 7.73 25.03
N GLY A 876 -1.99 8.64 25.18
CA GLY A 876 -0.76 8.62 24.40
C GLY A 876 -0.81 9.35 23.07
N LEU A 877 -1.88 10.10 22.78
CA LEU A 877 -1.91 10.98 21.60
C LEU A 877 -0.77 11.99 21.72
N ARG A 878 -0.02 12.20 20.64
CA ARG A 878 0.97 13.28 20.59
C ARG A 878 0.32 14.52 20.02
N ALA A 879 0.83 15.68 20.41
CA ALA A 879 0.44 16.96 19.83
C ALA A 879 1.65 17.84 19.59
N ARG A 880 1.55 18.71 18.57
CA ARG A 880 2.56 19.72 18.24
C ARG A 880 2.87 20.58 19.48
N GLY A 881 4.14 20.92 19.66
CA GLY A 881 4.71 21.55 20.86
C GLY A 881 5.39 20.57 21.83
N GLY A 882 5.41 19.27 21.52
CA GLY A 882 6.02 18.26 22.38
C GLY A 882 5.13 17.87 23.56
N PHE A 883 3.86 17.55 23.28
CA PHE A 883 2.88 17.15 24.29
C PHE A 883 2.39 15.72 24.09
N ILE A 884 2.12 15.03 25.20
CA ILE A 884 1.29 13.83 25.24
C ILE A 884 -0.06 14.19 25.86
N VAL A 885 -1.13 13.78 25.21
CA VAL A 885 -2.52 14.08 25.57
C VAL A 885 -3.24 12.77 25.90
N ASN A 886 -3.82 12.71 27.09
CA ASN A 886 -4.75 11.67 27.50
C ASN A 886 -6.12 12.32 27.73
N LEU A 887 -7.19 11.73 27.19
CA LEU A 887 -8.55 12.25 27.28
C LEU A 887 -9.51 11.17 27.76
N ARG A 888 -10.50 11.60 28.54
CA ARG A 888 -11.71 10.82 28.84
C ARG A 888 -12.92 11.66 28.52
N TRP A 889 -13.96 11.01 28.01
CA TRP A 889 -15.26 11.64 27.81
C TRP A 889 -16.38 10.71 28.26
N GLN A 890 -17.49 11.31 28.66
CA GLN A 890 -18.70 10.64 29.12
C GLN A 890 -19.91 11.46 28.67
N ALA A 891 -20.98 10.79 28.23
CA ALA A 891 -22.17 11.42 27.67
C ALA A 891 -21.87 12.48 26.58
N GLY A 892 -20.90 12.19 25.71
CA GLY A 892 -20.47 13.05 24.61
C GLY A 892 -19.70 14.30 25.04
N LYS A 893 -19.24 14.37 26.30
CA LYS A 893 -18.54 15.55 26.85
C LYS A 893 -17.21 15.16 27.49
N LEU A 894 -16.20 16.01 27.35
CA LEU A 894 -14.93 15.88 28.06
C LEU A 894 -15.18 15.74 29.57
N SER A 895 -14.58 14.73 30.18
CA SER A 895 -14.65 14.48 31.63
C SER A 895 -13.31 14.70 32.32
N ALA A 896 -12.21 14.36 31.64
CA ALA A 896 -10.85 14.63 32.11
C ALA A 896 -9.88 14.78 30.94
N VAL A 897 -8.87 15.63 31.13
CA VAL A 897 -7.71 15.74 30.24
C VAL A 897 -6.43 15.77 31.07
N GLU A 898 -5.44 15.03 30.62
CA GLU A 898 -4.08 15.06 31.14
C GLU A 898 -3.11 15.42 30.01
N ILE A 899 -2.24 16.39 30.28
CA ILE A 899 -1.23 16.88 29.35
C ILE A 899 0.15 16.67 29.98
N LYS A 900 0.98 15.84 29.36
CA LYS A 900 2.41 15.78 29.69
C LYS A 900 3.18 16.65 28.70
N SER A 901 3.94 17.61 29.22
CA SER A 901 4.86 18.42 28.43
C SER A 901 6.23 17.76 28.39
N GLU A 902 6.71 17.37 27.22
CA GLU A 902 8.04 16.80 27.04
C GLU A 902 9.07 17.89 26.72
N ALA A 903 8.69 18.91 25.96
CA ALA A 903 9.58 19.97 25.52
C ALA A 903 9.50 21.27 26.35
N GLY A 904 8.53 21.39 27.27
CA GLY A 904 8.35 22.60 28.09
C GLY A 904 7.80 23.81 27.32
N GLN A 905 7.19 23.61 26.16
CA GLN A 905 6.60 24.70 25.38
C GLN A 905 5.34 25.27 26.05
N PRO A 906 4.98 26.54 25.81
CA PRO A 906 3.65 27.05 26.16
C PRO A 906 2.56 26.19 25.52
N CYS A 907 1.46 25.96 26.24
CA CYS A 907 0.35 25.14 25.80
C CYS A 907 -0.96 25.92 25.90
N GLU A 908 -1.74 25.98 24.83
CA GLU A 908 -3.11 26.47 24.86
C GLU A 908 -4.06 25.29 24.61
N LEU A 909 -4.97 25.05 25.54
CA LEU A 909 -6.04 24.06 25.41
C LEU A 909 -7.33 24.75 24.97
N ARG A 910 -8.07 24.11 24.05
CA ARG A 910 -9.42 24.51 23.65
C ARG A 910 -10.38 23.33 23.75
N TYR A 911 -11.58 23.60 24.28
CA TYR A 911 -12.68 22.66 24.30
C TYR A 911 -14.00 23.43 24.16
N GLY A 912 -14.64 23.31 22.99
CA GLY A 912 -15.74 24.21 22.62
C GLY A 912 -15.29 25.68 22.71
N ASP A 913 -16.04 26.49 23.45
CA ASP A 913 -15.70 27.91 23.67
C ASP A 913 -14.69 28.15 24.80
N GLN A 914 -14.32 27.11 25.56
CA GLN A 914 -13.39 27.23 26.67
C GLN A 914 -11.94 27.28 26.19
N LYS A 915 -11.13 28.13 26.82
CA LYS A 915 -9.70 28.28 26.54
C LYS A 915 -8.90 28.30 27.84
N LEU A 916 -7.76 27.61 27.84
CA LEU A 916 -6.82 27.61 28.97
C LEU A 916 -5.38 27.70 28.47
N SER A 917 -4.65 28.73 28.90
CA SER A 917 -3.22 28.89 28.60
C SER A 917 -2.37 28.41 29.77
N LEU A 918 -1.33 27.64 29.47
CA LEU A 918 -0.45 26.99 30.42
C LEU A 918 1.02 27.30 30.10
N ASN A 919 1.75 27.77 31.09
CA ASN A 919 3.22 27.80 31.05
C ASN A 919 3.74 26.45 31.55
N THR A 920 4.11 25.58 30.62
CA THR A 920 4.49 24.20 30.97
C THR A 920 5.98 24.08 31.29
N LYS A 921 6.38 22.97 31.92
CA LYS A 921 7.79 22.59 32.14
C LYS A 921 8.02 21.19 31.58
N ALA A 922 9.18 20.98 30.97
CA ALA A 922 9.57 19.67 30.45
C ALA A 922 9.50 18.59 31.54
N GLY A 923 8.93 17.44 31.18
CA GLY A 923 8.69 16.30 32.06
C GLY A 923 7.51 16.45 33.04
N LYS A 924 6.80 17.59 33.06
CA LYS A 924 5.65 17.79 33.97
C LYS A 924 4.33 17.40 33.32
N THR A 925 3.43 16.92 34.17
CA THR A 925 2.07 16.52 33.82
C THR A 925 1.06 17.48 34.47
N TYR A 926 0.03 17.83 33.73
CA TYR A 926 -1.04 18.76 34.12
C TYR A 926 -2.39 18.08 33.91
N GLN A 927 -3.23 18.04 34.94
CA GLN A 927 -4.52 17.35 34.91
C GLN A 927 -5.65 18.35 35.11
N PHE A 928 -6.73 18.19 34.33
CA PHE A 928 -7.91 19.04 34.38
C PHE A 928 -9.18 18.21 34.27
N ASN A 929 -10.26 18.70 34.87
CA ASN A 929 -11.60 18.13 34.71
C ASN A 929 -12.25 18.60 33.40
N GLY A 930 -13.50 18.19 33.15
CA GLY A 930 -14.29 18.56 31.97
C GLY A 930 -14.62 20.05 31.81
N GLU A 931 -14.34 20.89 32.83
CA GLU A 931 -14.47 22.36 32.77
C GLU A 931 -13.10 23.05 32.64
N LEU A 932 -12.05 22.28 32.31
CA LEU A 932 -10.65 22.70 32.27
C LEU A 932 -10.14 23.30 33.59
N ARG A 933 -10.72 22.92 34.74
CA ARG A 933 -10.23 23.29 36.07
C ARG A 933 -9.22 22.26 36.55
N LYS A 934 -8.11 22.75 37.11
CA LYS A 934 -7.01 21.91 37.61
C LYS A 934 -7.50 20.98 38.74
N ILE A 935 -7.05 19.73 38.69
CA ILE A 935 -7.30 18.69 39.71
C ILE A 935 -6.03 18.45 40.53
#